data_AF-A0A8H6QL49-F1
#
_entry.id   AF-A0A8H6QL49-F1
#
_cell.length_a   1.000
_cell.length_b   1.000
_cell.length_c   1.000
_cell.angle_alpha   90.00
_cell.angle_beta   90.00
_cell.angle_gamma   90.00
#
_symmetry.space_group_name_H-M   'P 1'
#
loop_
_entity.id
_entity.type
_entity.pdbx_description
1 polymer ?
#
loop_
_entity_poly.entity_id
_entity_poly.type
_entity_poly.pdbx_seq_one_letter_code
_entity_poly.pdbx_strand_id
1 'polypeptide(L)'
;MLELPNELLGRRVPGATESELRWRRVLKLEELPWLGAHHIQNQTVIPTALFCVMVLAAAMDISNGKQADNIELSDVTIGPPIVLESFSVEIETSLSISSLVDSGNNGIDTIQAEFRLNRSAAQDATTDTIGKGRLRITFADHELGSLSSSRPSNPCGLRPVNINQFYDSLSEVGLGYSGPFRALTSAERRMDYACAVIAPTTGEVSKISALLHPAILEACFQTTLLAFAAPRDGSLWTTFAPKKIGRLTLLPNSCFGLDTPASVTVEAHLREYTVGYESELPMINGDVNVYSSETGQLQLRLEGLTMCPTTPSTEKQDKLLYLKKIWRPDILSGAVLEQEDHISCHEPLGLSKAHKYILAATRLIAHRYAKLKILQIGTSSINLVQALCHDLGNSMGSYTIANASTANSSIDLSSFNLIILLDASTDDSAALKSMRGLLKPGGFLLMTTTVTEAIPPEATEPTRKQIHDTLQRVGFSGVDIWEKDPEEDSPFVILSQAVDDQVNFLKSPLDSTPPFTTRGTLLVIGGISQEITQFIKTIQSRLRCVWDGEIFTIRSLTELESRHLDQVEAVLSLTELDQSVLESLSRDTFQGLHQLLTKSKIALWVTYSAENLNPHQSGTIGLVRAVQAENPEKVLQLLDLDQIDGNQALVAESFLRLIGGVRMGDDSSNRLWTIEPELSVQLRRLLIPRVLFDKKRNERLNCSRRRVKATDPFEKQSGTLVRPIDPSGLFSPNKTYVLIGLSGQMGQSIARWIVQSGGRHIVITSRNPNKDELWTKELEKQGANVVIKAADVTKRQDMTNLRNHILSTMPPIGGAANGAMLQSNCFFADLTYDTLQEVLKPKVDGSLVLDEVFCDDLDFFLLFSSISAVVGQPFQANYDAANNFMTGLVSQRRARNLPASVINLGPIIGLGFIQNIDSSGGSKAVISTLKGLDYMLVSERELHHILAEAILIGKSDETPEIITGLETVSGNSPPFWHKSLLFSHII
;
A
#
# COMPACT_ATOMS: atom_id res chain seq x y z
N MET A 1 -61.24 25.59 5.45
CA MET A 1 -60.70 24.26 5.81
C MET A 1 -59.42 24.49 6.58
N LEU A 2 -59.25 23.91 7.76
CA LEU A 2 -57.97 23.97 8.49
C LEU A 2 -56.94 23.16 7.69
N GLU A 3 -55.95 23.83 7.11
CA GLU A 3 -54.81 23.18 6.45
C GLU A 3 -54.12 22.28 7.48
N LEU A 4 -54.15 20.97 7.25
CA LEU A 4 -53.38 20.02 8.05
C LEU A 4 -51.88 20.33 7.85
N PRO A 5 -51.09 20.45 8.92
CA PRO A 5 -49.67 20.75 8.81
C PRO A 5 -48.98 19.62 8.02
N ASN A 6 -48.25 20.00 6.98
CA ASN A 6 -47.45 19.07 6.19
C ASN A 6 -46.47 18.33 7.12
N GLU A 7 -46.43 17.00 7.02
CA GLU A 7 -45.63 16.12 7.88
C GLU A 7 -44.12 16.37 7.79
N LEU A 8 -43.63 17.19 6.85
CA LEU A 8 -42.23 17.60 6.76
C LEU A 8 -42.03 19.10 7.07
N LEU A 9 -42.96 19.97 6.69
CA LEU A 9 -42.80 21.44 6.84
C LEU A 9 -43.28 22.00 8.19
N GLY A 10 -44.17 21.30 8.88
CA GLY A 10 -44.80 21.82 10.08
C GLY A 10 -45.87 22.87 9.77
N ARG A 11 -45.93 23.95 10.56
CA ARG A 11 -46.97 24.99 10.41
C ARG A 11 -46.43 26.20 9.65
N ARG A 12 -47.24 26.74 8.74
CA ARG A 12 -46.98 28.04 8.10
C ARG A 12 -47.16 29.17 9.13
N VAL A 13 -46.22 30.10 9.19
CA VAL A 13 -46.21 31.18 10.19
C VAL A 13 -47.24 32.24 9.81
N PRO A 14 -48.23 32.56 10.67
CA PRO A 14 -49.22 33.60 10.41
C PRO A 14 -48.56 34.98 10.40
N GLY A 15 -48.80 35.80 9.37
CA GLY A 15 -48.22 37.15 9.23
C GLY A 15 -46.97 37.24 8.35
N ALA A 16 -46.55 36.14 7.73
CA ALA A 16 -45.65 36.15 6.57
C ALA A 16 -46.24 37.05 5.46
N THR A 17 -45.45 37.99 4.93
CA THR A 17 -45.87 38.83 3.79
C THR A 17 -45.96 37.97 2.53
N GLU A 18 -46.77 38.34 1.52
CA GLU A 18 -46.81 37.62 0.23
C GLU A 18 -45.42 37.50 -0.42
N SER A 19 -44.48 38.38 -0.06
CA SER A 19 -43.09 38.40 -0.50
C SER A 19 -42.12 37.47 0.26
N GLU A 20 -42.48 36.97 1.45
CA GLU A 20 -41.65 36.07 2.26
C GLU A 20 -42.51 35.04 3.00
N LEU A 21 -42.54 33.81 2.50
CA LEU A 21 -43.25 32.69 3.10
C LEU A 21 -42.36 31.94 4.08
N ARG A 22 -42.91 31.57 5.24
CA ARG A 22 -42.15 30.89 6.30
C ARG A 22 -42.92 29.71 6.90
N TRP A 23 -42.25 28.58 7.03
CA TRP A 23 -42.71 27.39 7.73
C TRP A 23 -41.82 27.13 8.95
N ARG A 24 -42.42 26.72 10.06
CA ARG A 24 -41.74 26.42 11.33
C ARG A 24 -42.08 25.01 11.77
N ARG A 25 -41.05 24.27 12.17
CA ARG A 25 -41.16 22.91 12.70
C ARG A 25 -40.15 22.64 13.80
N VAL A 26 -40.61 22.01 14.88
CA VAL A 26 -39.73 21.40 15.89
C VAL A 26 -39.55 19.93 15.52
N LEU A 27 -38.31 19.48 15.37
CA LEU A 27 -38.01 18.09 14.98
C LEU A 27 -37.79 17.24 16.22
N LYS A 28 -38.61 16.19 16.39
CA LYS A 28 -38.54 15.22 17.48
C LYS A 28 -38.47 13.80 16.93
N LEU A 29 -37.57 13.00 17.49
CA LEU A 29 -37.42 11.58 17.15
C LEU A 29 -38.71 10.78 17.41
N GLU A 30 -39.49 11.16 18.43
CA GLU A 30 -40.78 10.53 18.73
C GLU A 30 -41.83 10.73 17.63
N GLU A 31 -41.79 11.86 16.92
CA GLU A 31 -42.75 12.20 15.87
C GLU A 31 -42.31 11.67 14.49
N LEU A 32 -40.99 11.55 14.26
CA LEU A 32 -40.39 11.05 13.02
C LEU A 32 -39.36 9.94 13.34
N PRO A 33 -39.81 8.75 13.79
CA PRO A 33 -38.94 7.68 14.28
C PRO A 33 -37.96 7.17 13.23
N TRP A 34 -38.33 7.24 11.95
CA TRP A 34 -37.46 6.84 10.83
C TRP A 34 -36.20 7.71 10.70
N LEU A 35 -36.17 8.95 11.24
CA LEU A 35 -34.95 9.76 11.29
C LEU A 35 -33.86 9.13 12.16
N GLY A 36 -34.25 8.33 13.16
CA GLY A 36 -33.34 7.56 13.99
C GLY A 36 -32.58 6.47 13.22
N ALA A 37 -32.86 6.28 11.94
CA ALA A 37 -32.18 5.30 11.10
C ALA A 37 -31.02 5.89 10.26
N HIS A 38 -30.74 7.20 10.40
CA HIS A 38 -29.65 7.90 9.71
C HIS A 38 -28.59 8.38 10.71
N HIS A 39 -27.47 7.65 10.79
CA HIS A 39 -26.36 7.97 11.69
C HIS A 39 -25.11 8.40 10.95
N ILE A 40 -24.46 9.43 11.50
CA ILE A 40 -23.11 9.84 11.14
C ILE A 40 -22.27 9.85 12.41
N GLN A 41 -21.14 9.13 12.42
CA GLN A 41 -20.23 9.00 13.57
C GLN A 41 -20.96 8.58 14.86
N ASN A 42 -21.87 7.60 14.75
CA ASN A 42 -22.73 7.10 15.83
C ASN A 42 -23.73 8.11 16.43
N GLN A 43 -23.91 9.27 15.78
CA GLN A 43 -24.92 10.25 16.16
C GLN A 43 -26.05 10.28 15.14
N THR A 44 -27.29 10.44 15.61
CA THR A 44 -28.43 10.65 14.72
C THR A 44 -28.32 12.04 14.10
N VAL A 45 -28.17 12.11 12.78
CA VAL A 45 -28.02 13.38 12.06
C VAL A 45 -29.16 13.53 11.08
N ILE A 46 -29.70 14.74 10.99
CA ILE A 46 -30.73 15.04 10.00
C ILE A 46 -30.13 14.94 8.59
N PRO A 47 -30.66 14.08 7.70
CA PRO A 47 -30.14 13.92 6.36
C PRO A 47 -30.25 15.22 5.57
N THR A 48 -29.24 15.51 4.75
CA THR A 48 -29.31 16.64 3.80
C THR A 48 -30.48 16.47 2.84
N ALA A 49 -30.79 15.22 2.47
CA ALA A 49 -31.92 14.91 1.60
C ALA A 49 -33.25 15.45 2.16
N LEU A 50 -33.44 15.47 3.49
CA LEU A 50 -34.65 16.02 4.11
C LEU A 50 -34.80 17.51 3.80
N PHE A 51 -33.72 18.29 3.89
CA PHE A 51 -33.76 19.72 3.58
C PHE A 51 -34.23 19.97 2.15
N CYS A 52 -33.70 19.24 1.18
CA CYS A 52 -34.12 19.39 -0.22
C CYS A 52 -35.60 19.02 -0.41
N VAL A 53 -36.05 17.93 0.21
CA VAL A 53 -37.45 17.50 0.15
C VAL A 53 -38.38 18.50 0.83
N MET A 54 -37.97 19.14 1.92
CA MET A 54 -38.75 20.23 2.53
C MET A 54 -38.93 21.40 1.54
N VAL A 55 -37.88 21.82 0.83
CA VAL A 55 -38.01 22.90 -0.16
C VAL A 55 -38.94 22.48 -1.32
N LEU A 56 -38.84 21.24 -1.79
CA LEU A 56 -39.74 20.70 -2.83
C LEU A 56 -41.20 20.65 -2.35
N ALA A 57 -41.44 20.24 -1.11
CA ALA A 57 -42.77 20.25 -0.51
C ALA A 57 -43.32 21.68 -0.38
N ALA A 58 -42.47 22.66 -0.03
CA ALA A 58 -42.86 24.06 0.05
C ALA A 58 -43.17 24.64 -1.35
N ALA A 59 -42.46 24.21 -2.39
CA ALA A 59 -42.76 24.58 -3.77
C ALA A 59 -44.15 24.10 -4.21
N MET A 60 -44.57 22.90 -3.79
CA MET A 60 -45.92 22.39 -4.03
C MET A 60 -46.99 23.19 -3.28
N ASP A 61 -46.71 23.58 -2.02
CA ASP A 61 -47.60 24.45 -1.22
C ASP A 61 -47.77 25.83 -1.89
N ILE A 62 -46.68 26.41 -2.41
CA ILE A 62 -46.68 27.68 -3.16
C ILE A 62 -47.47 27.58 -4.47
N SER A 63 -47.43 26.43 -5.14
CA SER A 63 -48.10 26.20 -6.41
C SER A 63 -49.63 26.30 -6.30
N ASN A 64 -50.19 26.24 -5.08
CA ASN A 64 -51.60 26.50 -4.77
C ASN A 64 -52.58 25.75 -5.70
N GLY A 65 -52.25 24.50 -6.05
CA GLY A 65 -53.05 23.64 -6.93
C GLY A 65 -52.78 23.77 -8.43
N LYS A 66 -51.93 24.71 -8.90
CA LYS A 66 -51.42 24.71 -10.29
C LYS A 66 -50.49 23.51 -10.50
N GLN A 67 -50.61 22.84 -11.64
CA GLN A 67 -49.79 21.68 -11.98
C GLN A 67 -48.40 22.14 -12.44
N ALA A 68 -47.38 21.90 -11.62
CA ALA A 68 -46.00 22.21 -11.95
C ALA A 68 -45.40 21.13 -12.88
N ASP A 69 -44.81 21.55 -13.98
CA ASP A 69 -44.16 20.67 -14.95
C ASP A 69 -42.75 20.28 -14.50
N ASN A 70 -42.02 21.25 -13.94
CA ASN A 70 -40.73 21.01 -13.30
C ASN A 70 -40.54 21.91 -12.08
N ILE A 71 -39.83 21.37 -11.09
CA ILE A 71 -39.38 22.09 -9.90
C ILE A 71 -37.87 21.97 -9.84
N GLU A 72 -37.18 23.11 -9.85
CA GLU A 72 -35.73 23.19 -9.88
C GLU A 72 -35.20 23.88 -8.63
N LEU A 73 -34.26 23.23 -7.94
CA LEU A 73 -33.41 23.86 -6.92
C LEU A 73 -32.03 24.09 -7.55
N SER A 74 -31.47 25.29 -7.43
CA SER A 74 -30.14 25.63 -7.95
C SER A 74 -29.27 26.32 -6.91
N ASP A 75 -27.95 26.21 -7.08
CA ASP A 75 -26.94 26.80 -6.20
C ASP A 75 -27.15 26.45 -4.72
N VAL A 76 -27.55 25.20 -4.44
CA VAL A 76 -27.84 24.77 -3.07
C VAL A 76 -26.53 24.60 -2.30
N THR A 77 -26.41 25.29 -1.19
CA THR A 77 -25.28 25.16 -0.25
C THR A 77 -25.78 24.65 1.08
N ILE A 78 -25.07 23.69 1.64
CA ILE A 78 -25.41 23.01 2.90
C ILE A 78 -24.35 23.38 3.94
N GLY A 79 -24.84 23.82 5.11
CA GLY A 79 -24.07 24.19 6.28
C GLY A 79 -23.81 22.99 7.20
N PRO A 80 -23.46 23.25 8.47
CA PRO A 80 -23.17 22.20 9.43
C PRO A 80 -24.37 21.26 9.65
N PRO A 81 -24.12 19.96 9.90
CA PRO A 81 -25.18 18.98 10.16
C PRO A 81 -25.97 19.34 11.43
N ILE A 82 -27.27 18.99 11.43
CA ILE A 82 -28.11 19.06 12.63
C ILE A 82 -28.06 17.69 13.32
N VAL A 83 -27.53 17.65 14.55
CA VAL A 83 -27.48 16.45 15.38
C VAL A 83 -28.73 16.38 16.24
N LEU A 84 -29.41 15.24 16.27
CA LEU A 84 -30.54 14.97 17.15
C LEU A 84 -30.06 14.18 18.37
N GLU A 85 -30.13 14.77 19.54
CA GLU A 85 -29.79 14.10 20.80
C GLU A 85 -30.99 13.30 21.34
N SER A 86 -30.71 12.14 21.94
CA SER A 86 -31.74 11.23 22.47
C SER A 86 -32.54 11.79 23.64
N PHE A 87 -32.04 12.84 24.33
CA PHE A 87 -32.72 13.44 25.47
C PHE A 87 -32.75 14.98 25.38
N SER A 88 -33.97 15.53 25.27
CA SER A 88 -34.40 16.87 25.71
C SER A 88 -34.06 18.17 24.94
N VAL A 89 -33.36 18.15 23.79
CA VAL A 89 -33.19 19.40 23.00
C VAL A 89 -34.20 19.45 21.86
N GLU A 90 -35.20 20.33 22.00
CA GLU A 90 -36.10 20.68 20.90
C GLU A 90 -35.36 21.56 19.89
N ILE A 91 -35.07 21.01 18.71
CA ILE A 91 -34.47 21.77 17.62
C ILE A 91 -35.59 22.34 16.75
N GLU A 92 -35.67 23.66 16.72
CA GLU A 92 -36.55 24.36 15.82
C GLU A 92 -35.87 24.61 14.48
N THR A 93 -36.55 24.25 13.41
CA THR A 93 -36.19 24.55 12.03
C THR A 93 -37.20 25.53 11.45
N SER A 94 -36.69 26.55 10.76
CA SER A 94 -37.52 27.51 10.02
C SER A 94 -37.06 27.59 8.57
N LEU A 95 -37.95 27.19 7.65
CA LEU A 95 -37.76 27.33 6.22
C LEU A 95 -38.41 28.64 5.77
N SER A 96 -37.64 29.49 5.09
CA SER A 96 -38.09 30.74 4.50
C SER A 96 -37.91 30.71 2.99
N ILE A 97 -38.89 31.20 2.24
CA ILE A 97 -38.87 31.38 0.79
C ILE A 97 -39.19 32.84 0.51
N SER A 98 -38.27 33.56 -0.12
CA SER A 98 -38.28 35.02 -0.29
C SER A 98 -38.08 35.42 -1.75
N SER A 99 -38.46 36.65 -2.10
CA SER A 99 -38.26 37.21 -3.44
C SER A 99 -39.00 36.46 -4.55
N LEU A 100 -40.29 36.16 -4.31
CA LEU A 100 -41.18 35.59 -5.31
C LEU A 100 -41.36 36.58 -6.48
N VAL A 101 -40.65 36.34 -7.58
CA VAL A 101 -40.85 37.07 -8.84
C VAL A 101 -41.70 36.20 -9.75
N ASP A 102 -42.95 36.60 -9.92
CA ASP A 102 -43.82 36.07 -10.97
C ASP A 102 -43.49 36.81 -12.27
N SER A 103 -43.00 36.08 -13.27
CA SER A 103 -42.56 36.63 -14.54
C SER A 103 -43.51 36.24 -15.68
N GLY A 104 -44.80 36.46 -15.48
CA GLY A 104 -45.88 36.17 -16.44
C GLY A 104 -45.91 36.99 -17.75
N ASN A 105 -44.78 37.44 -18.31
CA ASN A 105 -44.77 38.28 -19.52
C ASN A 105 -44.09 37.67 -20.77
N ASN A 106 -43.69 36.39 -20.77
CA ASN A 106 -43.03 35.73 -21.92
C ASN A 106 -43.61 34.35 -22.29
N GLY A 107 -44.87 34.05 -21.94
CA GLY A 107 -45.55 32.82 -22.38
C GLY A 107 -45.18 31.54 -21.62
N ILE A 108 -44.42 31.62 -20.53
CA ILE A 108 -44.21 30.53 -19.57
C ILE A 108 -44.43 31.11 -18.17
N ASP A 109 -45.43 30.61 -17.45
CA ASP A 109 -45.71 30.99 -16.07
C ASP A 109 -44.62 30.37 -15.17
N THR A 110 -43.74 31.21 -14.63
CA THR A 110 -42.62 30.76 -13.78
C THR A 110 -42.52 31.55 -12.50
N ILE A 111 -42.31 30.83 -11.39
CA ILE A 111 -42.03 31.39 -10.08
C ILE A 111 -40.56 31.21 -9.78
N GLN A 112 -39.85 32.30 -9.45
CA GLN A 112 -38.48 32.26 -8.94
C GLN A 112 -38.44 32.78 -7.51
N ALA A 113 -37.68 32.11 -6.64
CA ALA A 113 -37.52 32.51 -5.25
C ALA A 113 -36.15 32.07 -4.68
N GLU A 114 -35.73 32.70 -3.58
CA GLU A 114 -34.61 32.22 -2.76
C GLU A 114 -35.13 31.51 -1.51
N PHE A 115 -34.56 30.36 -1.18
CA PHE A 115 -34.89 29.64 0.05
C PHE A 115 -33.73 29.63 1.05
N ARG A 116 -34.07 29.67 2.34
CA ARG A 116 -33.11 29.51 3.46
C ARG A 116 -33.75 28.65 4.55
N LEU A 117 -33.02 27.64 5.02
CA LEU A 117 -33.36 26.86 6.21
C LEU A 117 -32.46 27.30 7.36
N ASN A 118 -33.06 27.76 8.45
CA ASN A 118 -32.36 28.15 9.66
C ASN A 118 -32.69 27.18 10.80
N ARG A 119 -31.72 26.97 11.70
CA ARG A 119 -31.95 26.31 13.01
C ARG A 119 -31.93 27.34 14.12
N SER A 120 -32.74 27.11 15.14
CA SER A 120 -32.68 27.81 16.43
C SER A 120 -32.70 26.76 17.54
N ALA A 121 -31.81 26.88 18.51
CA ALA A 121 -31.97 26.15 19.76
C ALA A 121 -33.10 26.81 20.57
N ALA A 122 -33.93 26.02 21.25
CA ALA A 122 -35.08 26.56 22.01
C ALA A 122 -34.68 27.55 23.13
N GLN A 123 -33.40 27.60 23.52
CA GLN A 123 -32.88 28.44 24.62
C GLN A 123 -31.88 29.53 24.17
N ASP A 124 -31.45 29.57 22.90
CA ASP A 124 -30.53 30.59 22.36
C ASP A 124 -31.18 31.39 21.23
N ALA A 125 -30.96 32.71 21.22
CA ALA A 125 -31.49 33.62 20.20
C ALA A 125 -30.68 33.63 18.89
N THR A 126 -29.59 32.86 18.81
CA THR A 126 -28.73 32.79 17.62
C THR A 126 -29.35 31.81 16.60
N THR A 127 -29.58 32.32 15.38
CA THR A 127 -30.08 31.52 14.26
C THR A 127 -28.93 31.19 13.32
N ASP A 128 -28.66 29.91 13.14
CA ASP A 128 -27.65 29.44 12.19
C ASP A 128 -28.34 29.03 10.88
N THR A 129 -27.82 29.49 9.74
CA THR A 129 -28.29 29.03 8.42
C THR A 129 -27.70 27.66 8.10
N ILE A 130 -28.58 26.67 7.95
CA ILE A 130 -28.25 25.27 7.65
C ILE A 130 -28.23 25.02 6.15
N GLY A 131 -29.00 25.76 5.37
CA GLY A 131 -28.94 25.64 3.93
C GLY A 131 -29.59 26.81 3.23
N LYS A 132 -29.15 27.08 2.01
CA LYS A 132 -29.71 28.11 1.15
C LYS A 132 -29.57 27.73 -0.32
N GLY A 133 -30.41 28.30 -1.17
CA GLY A 133 -30.36 28.12 -2.62
C GLY A 133 -31.45 28.92 -3.32
N ARG A 134 -31.64 28.66 -4.61
CA ARG A 134 -32.69 29.26 -5.44
C ARG A 134 -33.69 28.20 -5.90
N LEU A 135 -34.96 28.55 -5.88
CA LEU A 135 -36.08 27.74 -6.34
C LEU A 135 -36.64 28.34 -7.63
N ARG A 136 -36.89 27.50 -8.63
CA ARG A 136 -37.66 27.84 -9.82
C ARG A 136 -38.76 26.80 -10.02
N ILE A 137 -39.98 27.27 -10.24
CA ILE A 137 -41.14 26.44 -10.59
C ILE A 137 -41.59 26.86 -11.97
N THR A 138 -41.80 25.89 -12.86
CA THR A 138 -42.33 26.12 -14.20
C THR A 138 -43.69 25.46 -14.32
N PHE A 139 -44.70 26.23 -14.71
CA PHE A 139 -46.03 25.74 -15.05
C PHE A 139 -46.18 25.76 -16.57
N ALA A 140 -46.65 24.66 -17.16
CA ALA A 140 -46.92 24.64 -18.60
C ALA A 140 -48.35 25.08 -18.90
N ASP A 141 -48.49 25.83 -20.00
CA ASP A 141 -49.72 25.80 -20.78
C ASP A 141 -49.75 24.46 -21.54
N HIS A 142 -50.87 23.76 -21.45
CA HIS A 142 -51.11 22.47 -22.12
C HIS A 142 -50.81 22.55 -23.63
N GLU A 143 -49.57 22.32 -24.09
CA GLU A 143 -49.21 21.77 -25.42
C GLU A 143 -47.71 21.63 -25.77
N LEU A 144 -46.73 21.96 -24.91
CA LEU A 144 -45.31 21.87 -25.29
C LEU A 144 -44.55 20.67 -24.70
N GLY A 145 -44.33 19.68 -25.58
CA GLY A 145 -43.25 18.68 -25.62
C GLY A 145 -42.55 18.33 -24.31
N SER A 146 -42.95 17.21 -23.70
CA SER A 146 -42.21 16.61 -22.60
C SER A 146 -40.75 16.37 -22.99
N LEU A 147 -39.83 16.72 -22.09
CA LEU A 147 -38.43 16.29 -22.14
C LEU A 147 -38.40 14.77 -21.90
N SER A 148 -38.86 13.98 -22.88
CA SER A 148 -38.80 12.53 -22.85
C SER A 148 -37.37 12.07 -23.15
N SER A 149 -36.46 12.21 -22.18
CA SER A 149 -35.19 11.51 -22.25
C SER A 149 -35.41 10.08 -21.78
N SER A 150 -35.59 9.15 -22.73
CA SER A 150 -35.52 7.72 -22.44
C SER A 150 -34.17 7.41 -21.77
N ARG A 151 -34.18 6.51 -20.77
CA ARG A 151 -32.95 6.04 -20.14
C ARG A 151 -31.90 5.63 -21.20
N PRO A 152 -30.68 6.20 -21.16
CA PRO A 152 -29.60 5.80 -22.05
C PRO A 152 -29.18 4.35 -21.78
N SER A 153 -28.50 3.72 -22.75
CA SER A 153 -27.92 2.39 -22.52
C SER A 153 -26.87 2.45 -21.41
N ASN A 154 -26.90 1.48 -20.49
CA ASN A 154 -25.88 1.35 -19.45
C ASN A 154 -24.46 1.40 -20.04
N PRO A 155 -23.51 2.06 -19.36
CA PRO A 155 -22.10 1.94 -19.71
C PRO A 155 -21.66 0.47 -19.64
N CYS A 156 -20.74 0.10 -20.52
CA CYS A 156 -20.12 -1.21 -20.50
C CYS A 156 -19.21 -1.40 -19.26
N GLY A 157 -18.99 -2.66 -18.89
CA GLY A 157 -18.03 -3.03 -17.85
C GLY A 157 -18.48 -2.76 -16.41
N LEU A 158 -19.78 -2.57 -16.18
CA LEU A 158 -20.35 -2.56 -14.83
C LEU A 158 -20.29 -3.96 -14.21
N ARG A 159 -20.11 -4.00 -12.89
CA ARG A 159 -19.92 -5.25 -12.13
C ARG A 159 -20.87 -5.28 -10.93
N PRO A 160 -21.48 -6.44 -10.64
CA PRO A 160 -22.42 -6.56 -9.53
C PRO A 160 -21.75 -6.23 -8.19
N VAL A 161 -22.53 -5.60 -7.30
CA VAL A 161 -22.10 -5.16 -5.97
C VAL A 161 -22.87 -5.91 -4.92
N ASN A 162 -22.17 -6.42 -3.92
CA ASN A 162 -22.82 -6.90 -2.70
C ASN A 162 -23.25 -5.69 -1.84
N ILE A 163 -24.56 -5.41 -1.83
CA ILE A 163 -25.12 -4.25 -1.14
C ILE A 163 -24.89 -4.29 0.39
N ASN A 164 -24.89 -5.47 0.99
CA ASN A 164 -24.61 -5.58 2.42
C ASN A 164 -23.16 -5.20 2.72
N GLN A 165 -22.22 -5.67 1.91
CA GLN A 165 -20.81 -5.26 2.07
C GLN A 165 -20.61 -3.76 1.81
N PHE A 166 -21.39 -3.17 0.89
CA PHE A 166 -21.37 -1.73 0.65
C PHE A 166 -21.78 -0.96 1.92
N TYR A 167 -22.94 -1.29 2.52
CA TYR A 167 -23.38 -0.65 3.76
C TYR A 167 -22.45 -0.93 4.95
N ASP A 168 -21.86 -2.13 5.04
CA ASP A 168 -20.84 -2.43 6.05
C ASP A 168 -19.62 -1.50 5.87
N SER A 169 -19.17 -1.27 4.63
CA SER A 169 -18.04 -0.37 4.33
C SER A 169 -18.35 1.09 4.69
N LEU A 170 -19.59 1.53 4.46
CA LEU A 170 -20.04 2.87 4.89
C LEU A 170 -20.03 2.97 6.43
N SER A 171 -20.50 1.94 7.12
CA SER A 171 -20.49 1.89 8.58
C SER A 171 -19.06 1.95 9.15
N GLU A 172 -18.08 1.30 8.51
CA GLU A 172 -16.66 1.34 8.91
C GLU A 172 -16.08 2.76 8.90
N VAL A 173 -16.55 3.65 8.01
CA VAL A 173 -16.12 5.06 7.92
C VAL A 173 -17.05 6.04 8.67
N GLY A 174 -17.97 5.51 9.47
CA GLY A 174 -18.88 6.29 10.31
C GLY A 174 -20.21 6.68 9.64
N LEU A 175 -20.55 6.15 8.46
CA LEU A 175 -21.86 6.33 7.82
C LEU A 175 -22.78 5.15 8.15
N GLY A 176 -23.55 5.28 9.24
CA GLY A 176 -24.43 4.24 9.76
C GLY A 176 -25.86 4.36 9.25
N TYR A 177 -26.20 3.64 8.20
CA TYR A 177 -27.57 3.61 7.65
C TYR A 177 -28.34 2.37 8.12
N SER A 178 -29.60 2.56 8.51
CA SER A 178 -30.56 1.49 8.82
C SER A 178 -31.97 1.83 8.30
N GLY A 179 -32.95 0.95 8.53
CA GLY A 179 -34.36 1.18 8.19
C GLY A 179 -34.56 1.66 6.75
N PRO A 180 -35.31 2.76 6.52
CA PRO A 180 -35.57 3.26 5.17
C PRO A 180 -34.33 3.81 4.45
N PHE A 181 -33.23 4.15 5.16
CA PHE A 181 -32.00 4.64 4.53
C PHE A 181 -31.11 3.54 3.96
N ARG A 182 -31.45 2.26 4.20
CA ARG A 182 -30.89 1.11 3.46
C ARG A 182 -31.77 0.73 2.26
N ALA A 183 -32.00 1.70 1.36
CA ALA A 183 -32.98 1.57 0.28
C ALA A 183 -32.42 0.88 -0.99
N LEU A 184 -31.10 0.75 -1.11
CA LEU A 184 -30.47 0.07 -2.25
C LEU A 184 -30.74 -1.43 -2.18
N THR A 185 -31.22 -2.02 -3.27
CA THR A 185 -31.55 -3.47 -3.35
C THR A 185 -30.57 -4.24 -4.20
N SER A 186 -30.11 -3.64 -5.29
CA SER A 186 -29.06 -4.17 -6.17
C SER A 186 -28.29 -3.01 -6.78
N ALA A 187 -27.03 -3.25 -7.14
CA ALA A 187 -26.23 -2.26 -7.84
C ALA A 187 -25.14 -2.93 -8.67
N GLU A 188 -24.70 -2.21 -9.70
CA GLU A 188 -23.53 -2.52 -10.49
C GLU A 188 -22.65 -1.28 -10.59
N ARG A 189 -21.32 -1.44 -10.58
CA ARG A 189 -20.39 -0.32 -10.68
C ARG A 189 -19.15 -0.61 -11.52
N ARG A 190 -18.52 0.47 -11.95
CA ARG A 190 -17.10 0.57 -12.30
C ARG A 190 -16.56 1.89 -11.75
N MET A 191 -15.26 2.15 -11.83
CA MET A 191 -14.72 3.44 -11.38
C MET A 191 -15.46 4.60 -12.10
N ASP A 192 -15.90 5.58 -11.31
CA ASP A 192 -16.62 6.79 -11.74
C ASP A 192 -18.04 6.58 -12.28
N TYR A 193 -18.60 5.37 -12.14
CA TYR A 193 -19.99 5.10 -12.52
C TYR A 193 -20.63 4.00 -11.68
N ALA A 194 -21.85 4.25 -11.19
CA ALA A 194 -22.68 3.23 -10.55
C ALA A 194 -24.12 3.30 -11.05
N CYS A 195 -24.73 2.13 -11.21
CA CYS A 195 -26.15 1.96 -11.47
C CYS A 195 -26.75 1.16 -10.31
N ALA A 196 -27.81 1.65 -9.67
CA ALA A 196 -28.45 0.98 -8.56
C ALA A 196 -29.96 0.96 -8.68
N VAL A 197 -30.60 -0.05 -8.09
CA VAL A 197 -32.06 -0.14 -8.00
C VAL A 197 -32.48 0.12 -6.56
N ILE A 198 -33.41 1.06 -6.38
CA ILE A 198 -34.00 1.43 -5.11
C ILE A 198 -35.43 0.89 -5.08
N ALA A 199 -35.82 0.21 -4.01
CA ALA A 199 -37.19 -0.19 -3.76
C ALA A 199 -37.61 0.29 -2.36
N PRO A 200 -38.78 0.96 -2.21
CA PRO A 200 -39.26 1.39 -0.90
C PRO A 200 -39.53 0.20 0.02
N THR A 201 -39.06 0.26 1.27
CA THR A 201 -39.34 -0.77 2.28
C THR A 201 -40.82 -0.72 2.68
N THR A 202 -41.57 -1.79 2.41
CA THR A 202 -43.04 -1.88 2.35
C THR A 202 -43.81 -1.71 3.67
N GLY A 203 -43.25 -1.08 4.71
CA GLY A 203 -43.85 -1.01 6.05
C GLY A 203 -44.21 0.38 6.60
N GLU A 204 -43.49 1.44 6.23
CA GLU A 204 -43.54 2.73 6.96
C GLU A 204 -43.87 3.96 6.08
N VAL A 205 -44.02 3.78 4.77
CA VAL A 205 -44.07 4.88 3.78
C VAL A 205 -45.44 5.58 3.69
N SER A 206 -46.45 5.12 4.44
CA SER A 206 -47.86 5.40 4.17
C SER A 206 -48.39 6.80 4.53
N LYS A 207 -47.55 7.76 4.94
CA LYS A 207 -48.01 9.15 5.26
C LYS A 207 -47.10 10.30 4.79
N ILE A 208 -45.85 10.04 4.43
CA ILE A 208 -44.87 11.06 4.06
C ILE A 208 -45.21 11.61 2.67
N SER A 209 -45.13 12.94 2.50
CA SER A 209 -45.63 13.71 1.34
C SER A 209 -45.59 12.95 0.01
N ALA A 210 -46.69 13.00 -0.75
CA ALA A 210 -46.92 12.28 -2.01
C ALA A 210 -45.89 12.48 -3.15
N LEU A 211 -44.82 13.25 -2.93
CA LEU A 211 -43.89 13.70 -3.96
C LEU A 211 -42.58 12.88 -3.99
N LEU A 212 -41.82 12.83 -2.89
CA LEU A 212 -40.52 12.13 -2.81
C LEU A 212 -40.14 11.86 -1.35
N HIS A 213 -39.84 10.61 -1.01
CA HIS A 213 -39.34 10.27 0.33
C HIS A 213 -37.85 10.68 0.48
N PRO A 214 -37.43 11.32 1.59
CA PRO A 214 -36.03 11.74 1.81
C PRO A 214 -35.00 10.61 1.65
N ALA A 215 -35.35 9.39 2.06
CA ALA A 215 -34.46 8.24 1.90
C ALA A 215 -34.14 7.88 0.43
N ILE A 216 -35.01 8.20 -0.53
CA ILE A 216 -34.74 7.96 -1.97
C ILE A 216 -33.66 8.91 -2.45
N LEU A 217 -33.77 10.20 -2.08
CA LEU A 217 -32.76 11.21 -2.42
C LEU A 217 -31.43 10.94 -1.68
N GLU A 218 -31.48 10.48 -0.43
CA GLU A 218 -30.28 10.06 0.29
C GLU A 218 -29.61 8.85 -0.38
N ALA A 219 -30.39 7.87 -0.85
CA ALA A 219 -29.85 6.75 -1.61
C ALA A 219 -29.22 7.18 -2.95
N CYS A 220 -29.64 8.31 -3.54
CA CYS A 220 -28.94 8.92 -4.68
C CYS A 220 -27.54 9.42 -4.28
N PHE A 221 -27.40 10.04 -3.11
CA PHE A 221 -26.10 10.44 -2.57
C PHE A 221 -25.22 9.22 -2.26
N GLN A 222 -25.79 8.18 -1.67
CA GLN A 222 -25.10 6.90 -1.42
C GLN A 222 -24.61 6.26 -2.73
N THR A 223 -25.40 6.31 -3.81
CA THR A 223 -25.01 5.79 -5.13
C THR A 223 -23.80 6.55 -5.72
N THR A 224 -23.67 7.84 -5.41
CA THR A 224 -22.47 8.63 -5.78
C THR A 224 -21.22 8.13 -5.05
N LEU A 225 -21.33 7.81 -3.76
CA LEU A 225 -20.24 7.18 -3.00
C LEU A 225 -19.88 5.80 -3.55
N LEU A 226 -20.87 5.02 -4.01
CA LEU A 226 -20.64 3.72 -4.66
C LEU A 226 -19.93 3.83 -6.02
N ALA A 227 -20.23 4.89 -6.79
CA ALA A 227 -19.48 5.20 -8.02
C ALA A 227 -18.02 5.55 -7.70
N PHE A 228 -17.78 6.20 -6.55
CA PHE A 228 -16.45 6.59 -6.10
C PHE A 228 -15.60 5.42 -5.61
N ALA A 229 -16.17 4.56 -4.76
CA ALA A 229 -15.47 3.50 -4.04
C ALA A 229 -16.20 2.16 -4.15
N ALA A 230 -15.46 1.11 -4.46
CA ALA A 230 -15.98 -0.26 -4.35
C ALA A 230 -16.08 -0.66 -2.87
N PRO A 231 -17.01 -1.57 -2.50
CA PRO A 231 -17.07 -2.07 -1.13
C PRO A 231 -15.70 -2.57 -0.65
N ARG A 232 -15.31 -2.13 0.55
CA ARG A 232 -14.07 -2.51 1.25
C ARG A 232 -12.76 -2.18 0.51
N ASP A 233 -12.78 -1.32 -0.51
CA ASP A 233 -11.57 -0.96 -1.26
C ASP A 233 -10.67 0.07 -0.56
N GLY A 234 -11.15 0.67 0.53
CA GLY A 234 -10.43 1.68 1.30
C GLY A 234 -10.29 3.04 0.58
N SER A 235 -10.99 3.24 -0.55
CA SER A 235 -11.07 4.53 -1.25
C SER A 235 -11.86 5.56 -0.44
N LEU A 236 -12.82 5.13 0.39
CA LEU A 236 -13.42 5.96 1.43
C LEU A 236 -12.67 5.72 2.75
N TRP A 237 -12.02 6.76 3.27
CA TRP A 237 -11.26 6.71 4.54
C TRP A 237 -11.88 7.57 5.66
N THR A 238 -12.92 8.33 5.32
CA THR A 238 -13.62 9.23 6.23
C THR A 238 -15.07 9.41 5.76
N THR A 239 -15.88 10.09 6.58
CA THR A 239 -17.28 10.38 6.28
C THR A 239 -17.39 11.49 5.23
N PHE A 240 -17.90 11.16 4.04
CA PHE A 240 -18.25 12.15 3.01
C PHE A 240 -19.74 12.48 3.07
N ALA A 241 -20.07 13.78 3.12
CA ALA A 241 -21.43 14.28 3.16
C ALA A 241 -21.67 15.33 2.05
N PRO A 242 -22.90 15.49 1.56
CA PRO A 242 -23.24 16.53 0.59
C PRO A 242 -22.98 17.93 1.15
N LYS A 243 -22.32 18.80 0.38
CA LYS A 243 -22.03 20.20 0.75
C LYS A 243 -22.59 21.22 -0.24
N LYS A 244 -22.66 20.83 -1.52
CA LYS A 244 -23.22 21.66 -2.59
C LYS A 244 -24.01 20.80 -3.57
N ILE A 245 -25.09 21.37 -4.11
CA ILE A 245 -25.80 20.82 -5.27
C ILE A 245 -25.90 21.95 -6.29
N GLY A 246 -25.33 21.74 -7.48
CA GLY A 246 -25.42 22.70 -8.58
C GLY A 246 -26.87 22.91 -9.03
N ARG A 247 -27.55 21.81 -9.38
CA ARG A 247 -28.95 21.81 -9.79
C ARG A 247 -29.65 20.50 -9.40
N LEU A 248 -30.84 20.58 -8.85
CA LEU A 248 -31.76 19.46 -8.62
C LEU A 248 -33.05 19.75 -9.36
N THR A 249 -33.42 18.92 -10.34
CA THR A 249 -34.66 19.04 -11.09
C THR A 249 -35.56 17.85 -10.79
N LEU A 250 -36.77 18.13 -10.33
CA LEU A 250 -37.83 17.15 -10.13
C LEU A 250 -38.89 17.33 -11.22
N LEU A 251 -39.42 16.22 -11.74
CA LEU A 251 -40.49 16.19 -12.74
C LEU A 251 -41.77 15.59 -12.14
N PRO A 252 -42.62 16.38 -11.45
CA PRO A 252 -43.73 15.89 -10.64
C PRO A 252 -44.73 15.01 -11.41
N ASN A 253 -44.98 15.34 -12.68
CA ASN A 253 -45.92 14.60 -13.55
C ASN A 253 -45.44 13.17 -13.90
N SER A 254 -44.16 12.89 -13.65
CA SER A 254 -43.55 11.55 -13.78
C SER A 254 -43.26 10.91 -12.42
N CYS A 255 -43.51 11.63 -11.32
CA CYS A 255 -43.30 11.18 -9.95
C CYS A 255 -44.53 10.43 -9.40
N PHE A 256 -44.26 9.60 -8.40
CA PHE A 256 -45.11 8.59 -7.77
C PHE A 256 -46.62 8.86 -7.73
N GLY A 257 -47.39 7.97 -8.38
CA GLY A 257 -48.82 7.79 -8.10
C GLY A 257 -49.04 6.94 -6.83
N LEU A 258 -50.16 7.15 -6.15
CA LEU A 258 -50.50 6.61 -4.83
C LEU A 258 -50.62 5.07 -4.71
N ASP A 259 -50.56 4.31 -5.81
CA ASP A 259 -51.00 2.89 -5.81
C ASP A 259 -49.96 1.84 -6.25
N THR A 260 -48.66 2.16 -6.39
CA THR A 260 -47.64 1.12 -6.62
C THR A 260 -46.31 1.42 -5.89
N PRO A 261 -45.67 0.41 -5.25
CA PRO A 261 -44.28 0.50 -4.85
C PRO A 261 -43.39 0.38 -6.09
N ALA A 262 -43.43 1.38 -6.97
CA ALA A 262 -42.61 1.40 -8.17
C ALA A 262 -41.14 1.59 -7.75
N SER A 263 -40.30 0.59 -8.05
CA SER A 263 -38.85 0.72 -7.89
C SER A 263 -38.30 1.79 -8.85
N VAL A 264 -37.18 2.41 -8.48
CA VAL A 264 -36.49 3.37 -9.35
C VAL A 264 -35.05 2.92 -9.61
N THR A 265 -34.56 3.23 -10.80
CA THR A 265 -33.16 3.02 -11.15
C THR A 265 -32.40 4.32 -11.07
N VAL A 266 -31.28 4.32 -10.35
CA VAL A 266 -30.41 5.46 -10.12
C VAL A 266 -29.10 5.24 -10.84
N GLU A 267 -28.69 6.21 -11.64
CA GLU A 267 -27.41 6.24 -12.34
C GLU A 267 -26.58 7.41 -11.82
N ALA A 268 -25.46 7.11 -11.17
CA ALA A 268 -24.51 8.11 -10.70
C ALA A 268 -23.24 8.09 -11.56
N HIS A 269 -22.83 9.26 -12.05
CA HIS A 269 -21.62 9.44 -12.83
C HIS A 269 -20.75 10.53 -12.21
N LEU A 270 -19.49 10.19 -11.90
CA LEU A 270 -18.55 11.17 -11.37
C LEU A 270 -17.94 11.97 -12.52
N ARG A 271 -17.98 13.30 -12.39
CA ARG A 271 -17.37 14.24 -13.33
C ARG A 271 -15.90 14.47 -12.99
N GLU A 272 -15.62 14.65 -11.71
CA GLU A 272 -14.32 15.06 -11.22
C GLU A 272 -14.14 14.64 -9.77
N TYR A 273 -12.89 14.35 -9.41
CA TYR A 273 -12.45 14.23 -8.03
C TYR A 273 -11.35 15.26 -7.77
N THR A 274 -11.67 16.32 -7.04
CA THR A 274 -10.70 17.33 -6.64
C THR A 274 -9.90 16.79 -5.46
N VAL A 275 -8.61 16.62 -5.65
CA VAL A 275 -7.69 16.06 -4.66
C VAL A 275 -7.42 17.03 -3.51
N GLY A 276 -7.01 16.49 -2.36
CA GLY A 276 -6.63 17.26 -1.19
C GLY A 276 -5.43 18.20 -1.43
N TYR A 277 -4.63 18.01 -2.48
CA TYR A 277 -3.58 18.96 -2.88
C TYR A 277 -4.16 20.30 -3.36
N GLU A 278 -5.26 20.29 -4.12
CA GLU A 278 -5.82 21.48 -4.78
C GLU A 278 -6.73 22.28 -3.84
N SER A 279 -7.42 21.60 -2.93
CA SER A 279 -8.42 22.17 -2.02
C SER A 279 -8.03 21.95 -0.56
N GLU A 280 -8.69 22.62 0.39
CA GLU A 280 -8.55 22.29 1.82
C GLU A 280 -9.21 20.95 2.17
N LEU A 281 -10.32 20.64 1.50
CA LEU A 281 -11.05 19.37 1.61
C LEU A 281 -11.17 18.75 0.21
N PRO A 282 -10.85 17.46 0.05
CA PRO A 282 -11.11 16.78 -1.21
C PRO A 282 -12.61 16.77 -1.53
N MET A 283 -12.95 16.79 -2.82
CA MET A 283 -14.33 16.93 -3.28
C MET A 283 -14.64 15.88 -4.33
N ILE A 284 -15.71 15.11 -4.10
CA ILE A 284 -16.26 14.19 -5.11
C ILE A 284 -17.41 14.93 -5.80
N ASN A 285 -17.27 15.16 -7.10
CA ASN A 285 -18.27 15.85 -7.90
C ASN A 285 -18.91 14.88 -8.90
N GLY A 286 -20.23 14.81 -8.91
CA GLY A 286 -20.96 13.93 -9.81
C GLY A 286 -22.38 14.37 -10.11
N ASP A 287 -22.96 13.69 -11.08
CA ASP A 287 -24.36 13.81 -11.45
C ASP A 287 -25.10 12.52 -11.14
N VAL A 288 -26.39 12.64 -10.86
CA VAL A 288 -27.27 11.51 -10.62
C VAL A 288 -28.56 11.67 -11.43
N ASN A 289 -28.93 10.66 -12.19
CA ASN A 289 -30.21 10.57 -12.87
C ASN A 289 -31.04 9.44 -12.26
N VAL A 290 -32.33 9.69 -12.03
CA VAL A 290 -33.27 8.72 -11.47
C VAL A 290 -34.37 8.46 -12.49
N TYR A 291 -34.57 7.19 -12.82
CA TYR A 291 -35.56 6.73 -13.78
C TYR A 291 -36.57 5.80 -13.11
N SER A 292 -37.82 5.83 -13.57
CA SER A 292 -38.79 4.78 -13.23
C SER A 292 -38.28 3.44 -13.76
N SER A 293 -38.23 2.41 -12.92
CA SER A 293 -37.84 1.07 -13.37
C SER A 293 -38.91 0.43 -14.26
N GLU A 294 -40.16 0.90 -14.19
CA GLU A 294 -41.27 0.39 -15.00
C GLU A 294 -41.34 1.06 -16.38
N THR A 295 -41.26 2.40 -16.41
CA THR A 295 -41.47 3.18 -17.65
C THR A 295 -40.17 3.63 -18.31
N GLY A 296 -39.04 3.58 -17.62
CA GLY A 296 -37.75 4.10 -18.10
C GLY A 296 -37.70 5.62 -18.25
N GLN A 297 -38.73 6.33 -17.77
CA GLN A 297 -38.80 7.79 -17.83
C GLN A 297 -37.99 8.42 -16.70
N LEU A 298 -37.30 9.52 -17.02
CA LEU A 298 -36.56 10.33 -16.05
C LEU A 298 -37.54 10.99 -15.07
N GLN A 299 -37.26 10.87 -13.77
CA GLN A 299 -38.07 11.44 -12.69
C GLN A 299 -37.34 12.54 -11.92
N LEU A 300 -36.03 12.37 -11.71
CA LEU A 300 -35.19 13.30 -10.98
C LEU A 300 -33.82 13.39 -11.63
N ARG A 301 -33.28 14.61 -11.71
CA ARG A 301 -31.91 14.88 -12.14
C ARG A 301 -31.19 15.73 -11.10
N LEU A 302 -30.00 15.30 -10.73
CA LEU A 302 -29.08 15.98 -9.83
C LEU A 302 -27.79 16.26 -10.59
N GLU A 303 -27.42 17.53 -10.75
CA GLU A 303 -26.22 17.97 -11.47
C GLU A 303 -25.28 18.69 -10.50
N GLY A 304 -24.00 18.31 -10.54
CA GLY A 304 -22.98 18.93 -9.69
C GLY A 304 -23.23 18.73 -8.20
N LEU A 305 -23.54 17.50 -7.78
CA LEU A 305 -23.49 17.10 -6.38
C LEU A 305 -22.04 17.07 -5.92
N THR A 306 -21.71 17.88 -4.91
CA THR A 306 -20.38 17.90 -4.29
C THR A 306 -20.43 17.25 -2.91
N MET A 307 -19.73 16.13 -2.75
CA MET A 307 -19.53 15.45 -1.47
C MET A 307 -18.15 15.83 -0.91
N CYS A 308 -18.10 16.20 0.37
CA CYS A 308 -16.87 16.57 1.08
C CYS A 308 -16.74 15.81 2.40
N PRO A 309 -15.51 15.57 2.89
CA PRO A 309 -15.30 15.14 4.27
C PRO A 309 -15.96 16.08 5.27
N THR A 310 -16.54 15.51 6.33
CA THR A 310 -17.10 16.31 7.44
C THR A 310 -16.00 17.01 8.24
N THR A 311 -14.79 16.45 8.26
CA THR A 311 -13.59 17.01 8.90
C THR A 311 -12.36 16.90 7.99
N PRO A 312 -11.37 17.81 8.11
CA PRO A 312 -10.10 17.69 7.40
C PRO A 312 -9.37 16.40 7.75
N SER A 313 -8.76 15.77 6.76
CA SER A 313 -7.99 14.54 6.97
C SER A 313 -6.62 14.83 7.60
N THR A 314 -6.20 13.95 8.50
CA THR A 314 -4.92 14.04 9.24
C THR A 314 -3.98 12.92 8.83
N GLU A 315 -2.70 13.00 9.22
CA GLU A 315 -1.69 11.97 8.91
C GLU A 315 -2.05 10.59 9.46
N LYS A 316 -2.86 10.54 10.53
CA LYS A 316 -3.36 9.27 11.10
C LYS A 316 -4.28 8.49 10.14
N GLN A 317 -4.81 9.16 9.11
CA GLN A 317 -5.71 8.59 8.11
C GLN A 317 -4.98 8.35 6.77
N ASP A 318 -3.66 8.54 6.75
CA ASP A 318 -2.85 8.26 5.58
C ASP A 318 -2.83 6.76 5.32
N LYS A 319 -2.87 6.41 4.03
CA LYS A 319 -2.66 5.04 3.58
C LYS A 319 -1.19 4.85 3.26
N LEU A 320 -0.53 3.96 4.00
CA LEU A 320 0.88 3.59 3.79
C LEU A 320 0.96 2.41 2.81
N LEU A 321 0.54 2.63 1.57
CA LEU A 321 0.42 1.59 0.54
C LEU A 321 1.77 1.08 0.02
N TYR A 322 2.74 2.00 -0.16
CA TYR A 322 4.00 1.72 -0.83
C TYR A 322 5.08 1.30 0.15
N LEU A 323 5.83 0.28 -0.23
CA LEU A 323 7.03 -0.18 0.43
C LEU A 323 8.20 -0.21 -0.56
N LYS A 324 9.42 -0.24 -0.03
CA LYS A 324 10.66 -0.40 -0.79
C LYS A 324 11.60 -1.34 -0.06
N LYS A 325 12.34 -2.13 -0.82
CA LYS A 325 13.43 -2.98 -0.33
C LYS A 325 14.72 -2.16 -0.32
N ILE A 326 15.37 -2.06 0.83
CA ILE A 326 16.64 -1.34 1.00
C ILE A 326 17.70 -2.32 1.49
N TRP A 327 18.79 -2.40 0.75
CA TRP A 327 20.01 -3.08 1.15
C TRP A 327 20.94 -2.09 1.85
N ARG A 328 21.50 -2.46 3.00
CA ARG A 328 22.56 -1.69 3.66
C ARG A 328 23.69 -2.60 4.14
N PRO A 329 24.92 -2.09 4.26
CA PRO A 329 26.02 -2.83 4.87
C PRO A 329 25.66 -3.34 6.26
N ASP A 330 26.02 -4.59 6.51
CA ASP A 330 25.94 -5.20 7.83
C ASP A 330 27.05 -4.62 8.71
N ILE A 331 26.66 -4.06 9.86
CA ILE A 331 27.60 -3.48 10.83
C ILE A 331 28.66 -4.50 11.29
N LEU A 332 28.34 -5.79 11.26
CA LEU A 332 29.23 -6.87 11.66
C LEU A 332 30.31 -7.22 10.61
N SER A 333 30.20 -6.70 9.38
CA SER A 333 31.11 -7.01 8.27
C SER A 333 32.25 -5.99 8.08
N GLY A 334 32.54 -5.18 9.10
CA GLY A 334 33.56 -4.13 9.04
C GLY A 334 33.12 -2.93 8.21
N ALA A 335 31.90 -2.42 8.47
CA ALA A 335 31.37 -1.26 7.77
C ALA A 335 32.26 -0.03 8.00
N VAL A 336 32.74 0.58 6.91
CA VAL A 336 33.26 1.95 6.99
C VAL A 336 32.07 2.87 7.15
N LEU A 337 32.13 3.78 8.11
CA LEU A 337 31.13 4.82 8.30
C LEU A 337 31.31 5.89 7.21
N GLU A 338 31.07 5.51 5.95
CA GLU A 338 31.10 6.44 4.83
C GLU A 338 30.01 7.50 5.02
N GLN A 339 30.30 8.74 4.59
CA GLN A 339 29.31 9.81 4.58
C GLN A 339 28.25 9.50 3.54
N GLU A 340 27.18 8.80 3.92
CA GLU A 340 26.01 8.65 3.05
C GLU A 340 25.48 10.04 2.65
N ASP A 341 25.00 10.17 1.40
CA ASP A 341 24.27 11.34 0.86
C ASP A 341 23.06 11.78 1.72
N HIS A 342 22.64 10.94 2.66
CA HIS A 342 21.53 11.12 3.58
C HIS A 342 21.81 11.98 4.82
N ILE A 343 23.04 12.43 5.07
CA ILE A 343 23.34 13.34 6.19
C ILE A 343 22.92 14.80 5.88
N SER A 344 22.67 15.10 4.60
CA SER A 344 22.23 16.41 4.11
C SER A 344 20.98 16.96 4.83
N CYS A 345 19.98 16.11 5.12
CA CYS A 345 18.77 16.54 5.83
C CYS A 345 19.01 16.96 7.29
N HIS A 346 20.14 16.55 7.87
CA HIS A 346 20.54 16.91 9.24
C HIS A 346 21.49 18.11 9.29
N GLU A 347 21.89 18.67 8.14
CA GLU A 347 22.72 19.88 8.08
C GLU A 347 22.17 21.05 8.91
N PRO A 348 20.85 21.33 8.93
CA PRO A 348 20.28 22.42 9.74
C PRO A 348 20.47 22.24 11.25
N LEU A 349 20.69 21.01 11.73
CA LEU A 349 20.93 20.71 13.15
C LEU A 349 22.35 21.05 13.60
N GLY A 350 23.29 21.35 12.70
CA GLY A 350 24.66 21.68 13.05
C GLY A 350 25.39 20.55 13.80
N LEU A 351 25.17 19.29 13.39
CA LEU A 351 25.80 18.13 14.02
C LEU A 351 27.32 18.15 13.80
N SER A 352 28.09 17.93 14.89
CA SER A 352 29.54 17.65 14.80
C SER A 352 29.79 16.37 13.99
N LYS A 353 31.00 16.21 13.44
CA LYS A 353 31.33 15.00 12.68
C LYS A 353 31.29 13.73 13.54
N ALA A 354 31.65 13.83 14.81
CA ALA A 354 31.48 12.73 15.77
C ALA A 354 30.00 12.33 15.94
N HIS A 355 29.08 13.31 16.03
CA HIS A 355 27.65 13.02 16.03
C HIS A 355 27.18 12.35 14.74
N LYS A 356 27.73 12.76 13.59
CA LYS A 356 27.42 12.13 12.29
C LYS A 356 27.87 10.66 12.23
N TYR A 357 29.06 10.33 12.76
CA TYR A 357 29.52 8.94 12.87
C TYR A 357 28.67 8.12 13.84
N ILE A 358 28.29 8.67 14.99
CA ILE A 358 27.36 8.01 15.93
C ILE A 358 26.03 7.72 15.24
N LEU A 359 25.48 8.70 14.52
CA LEU A 359 24.22 8.56 13.77
C LEU A 359 24.33 7.45 12.71
N ALA A 360 25.41 7.45 11.91
CA ALA A 360 25.67 6.44 10.89
C ALA A 360 25.78 5.03 11.49
N ALA A 361 26.58 4.86 12.54
CA ALA A 361 26.74 3.56 13.21
C ALA A 361 25.42 3.09 13.82
N THR A 362 24.70 3.98 14.51
CA THR A 362 23.41 3.66 15.13
C THR A 362 22.36 3.29 14.09
N ARG A 363 22.38 3.92 12.91
CA ARG A 363 21.51 3.59 11.78
C ARG A 363 21.80 2.22 11.19
N LEU A 364 23.07 1.83 11.05
CA LEU A 364 23.44 0.48 10.59
C LEU A 364 23.06 -0.60 11.62
N ILE A 365 23.29 -0.33 12.91
CA ILE A 365 22.86 -1.22 14.01
C ILE A 365 21.34 -1.36 13.99
N ALA A 366 20.60 -0.26 13.85
CA ALA A 366 19.14 -0.28 13.81
C ALA A 366 18.62 -1.00 12.58
N HIS A 367 19.23 -0.80 11.42
CA HIS A 367 18.85 -1.52 10.19
C HIS A 367 18.95 -3.04 10.35
N ARG A 368 19.90 -3.53 11.16
CA ARG A 368 19.96 -4.95 11.52
C ARG A 368 18.93 -5.32 12.60
N TYR A 369 18.87 -4.54 13.67
CA TYR A 369 18.09 -4.86 14.86
C TYR A 369 16.96 -3.85 15.07
N ALA A 370 15.72 -4.29 14.90
CA ALA A 370 14.55 -3.48 15.23
C ALA A 370 14.34 -3.35 16.75
N LYS A 371 13.59 -2.33 17.16
CA LYS A 371 13.17 -2.05 18.55
C LYS A 371 14.35 -1.92 19.53
N LEU A 372 15.41 -1.22 19.11
CA LEU A 372 16.60 -0.99 19.93
C LEU A 372 16.29 -0.32 21.26
N LYS A 373 16.83 -0.89 22.34
CA LYS A 373 16.93 -0.25 23.65
C LYS A 373 18.29 0.45 23.77
N ILE A 374 18.26 1.78 23.73
CA ILE A 374 19.44 2.65 23.69
C ILE A 374 19.60 3.33 25.06
N LEU A 375 20.81 3.30 25.61
CA LEU A 375 21.20 4.05 26.80
C LEU A 375 22.28 5.08 26.43
N GLN A 376 22.01 6.36 26.63
CA GLN A 376 22.99 7.43 26.50
C GLN A 376 23.53 7.83 27.87
N ILE A 377 24.86 7.90 27.99
CA ILE A 377 25.59 8.33 29.19
C ILE A 377 26.54 9.48 28.80
N GLY A 378 26.52 10.58 29.54
CA GLY A 378 27.37 11.76 29.29
C GLY A 378 26.56 13.01 28.93
N THR A 379 27.21 14.07 28.47
CA THR A 379 26.53 15.33 28.13
C THR A 379 25.56 15.13 26.96
N SER A 380 24.28 15.39 27.18
CA SER A 380 23.26 15.21 26.14
C SER A 380 23.24 16.37 25.15
N SER A 381 23.46 16.08 23.86
CA SER A 381 23.18 17.02 22.78
C SER A 381 21.74 16.83 22.30
N ILE A 382 20.90 17.86 22.44
CA ILE A 382 19.51 17.83 21.95
C ILE A 382 19.44 17.57 20.44
N ASN A 383 20.42 18.06 19.68
CA ASN A 383 20.49 17.91 18.23
C ASN A 383 20.78 16.45 17.85
N LEU A 384 21.69 15.78 18.56
CA LEU A 384 21.97 14.35 18.35
C LEU A 384 20.74 13.49 18.67
N VAL A 385 20.05 13.77 19.79
CA VAL A 385 18.83 13.05 20.16
C VAL A 385 17.72 13.27 19.13
N GLN A 386 17.55 14.49 18.63
CA GLN A 386 16.58 14.79 17.56
C GLN A 386 16.90 14.03 16.27
N ALA A 387 18.16 14.02 15.85
CA ALA A 387 18.60 13.29 14.66
C ALA A 387 18.38 11.76 14.81
N LEU A 388 18.73 11.19 15.97
CA LEU A 388 18.53 9.77 16.26
C LEU A 388 17.05 9.39 16.29
N CYS A 389 16.21 10.17 16.98
CA CYS A 389 14.77 9.92 17.01
C CYS A 389 14.14 9.97 15.61
N HIS A 390 14.59 10.90 14.77
CA HIS A 390 14.13 11.01 13.39
C HIS A 390 14.56 9.80 12.54
N ASP A 391 15.84 9.45 12.54
CA ASP A 391 16.37 8.39 11.66
C ASP A 391 15.95 6.99 12.08
N LEU A 392 15.83 6.76 13.39
CA LEU A 392 15.46 5.44 13.91
C LEU A 392 13.96 5.19 13.74
N GLY A 393 13.11 6.20 13.93
CA GLY A 393 11.65 6.06 13.85
C GLY A 393 11.14 4.85 14.64
N ASN A 394 10.42 3.95 13.98
CA ASN A 394 9.88 2.72 14.56
C ASN A 394 10.94 1.69 14.99
N SER A 395 12.18 1.85 14.55
CA SER A 395 13.30 0.97 14.94
C SER A 395 13.77 1.22 16.38
N MET A 396 13.37 2.34 16.99
CA MET A 396 13.70 2.68 18.38
C MET A 396 12.65 2.08 19.33
N GLY A 397 13.07 1.17 20.20
CA GLY A 397 12.21 0.60 21.24
C GLY A 397 12.14 1.48 22.48
N SER A 398 13.29 1.91 23.00
CA SER A 398 13.38 2.85 24.11
C SER A 398 14.67 3.65 24.06
N TYR A 399 14.62 4.91 24.46
CA TYR A 399 15.79 5.78 24.60
C TYR A 399 15.89 6.30 26.03
N THR A 400 16.95 5.91 26.74
CA THR A 400 17.18 6.29 28.14
C THR A 400 18.40 7.19 28.23
N ILE A 401 18.29 8.32 28.92
CA ILE A 401 19.40 9.25 29.18
C ILE A 401 19.75 9.16 30.66
N ALA A 402 21.01 8.89 30.97
CA ALA A 402 21.49 8.77 32.34
C ALA A 402 22.78 9.58 32.56
N ASN A 403 23.01 10.01 33.80
CA ASN A 403 24.27 10.60 34.22
C ASN A 403 25.19 9.51 34.78
N ALA A 404 26.51 9.67 34.66
CA ALA A 404 27.49 8.68 35.10
C ALA A 404 27.36 8.28 36.60
N SER A 405 26.82 9.16 37.44
CA SER A 405 26.60 8.92 38.88
C SER A 405 25.31 8.16 39.23
N THR A 406 24.31 8.13 38.34
CA THR A 406 22.99 7.49 38.61
C THR A 406 22.85 6.11 37.98
N ALA A 407 23.78 5.68 37.13
CA ALA A 407 23.71 4.39 36.43
C ALA A 407 23.92 3.15 37.31
N ASN A 408 24.48 3.30 38.53
CA ASN A 408 24.99 2.16 39.32
C ASN A 408 24.02 1.52 40.32
N SER A 409 22.76 1.99 40.48
CA SER A 409 21.91 1.50 41.59
C SER A 409 20.46 1.13 41.26
N SER A 410 19.99 1.20 40.01
CA SER A 410 18.57 0.95 39.68
C SER A 410 18.28 0.33 38.31
N ILE A 411 19.30 -0.11 37.57
CA ILE A 411 19.16 -0.59 36.19
C ILE A 411 19.44 -2.09 36.12
N ASP A 412 18.51 -2.85 35.52
CA ASP A 412 18.66 -4.30 35.32
C ASP A 412 19.82 -4.62 34.37
N LEU A 413 20.61 -5.66 34.73
CA LEU A 413 21.70 -6.18 33.91
C LEU A 413 21.17 -6.75 32.59
N SER A 414 21.96 -6.64 31.51
CA SER A 414 21.64 -7.13 30.15
C SER A 414 20.31 -6.61 29.57
N SER A 415 19.94 -5.38 29.92
CA SER A 415 18.68 -4.76 29.49
C SER A 415 18.81 -3.98 28.18
N PHE A 416 20.02 -3.55 27.78
CA PHE A 416 20.25 -2.68 26.62
C PHE A 416 20.89 -3.38 25.43
N ASN A 417 20.61 -2.85 24.24
CA ASN A 417 21.19 -3.28 22.97
C ASN A 417 22.36 -2.40 22.54
N LEU A 418 22.28 -1.10 22.83
CA LEU A 418 23.27 -0.10 22.47
C LEU A 418 23.50 0.88 23.63
N ILE A 419 24.76 1.12 23.97
CA ILE A 419 25.18 2.20 24.87
C ILE A 419 25.93 3.25 24.05
N ILE A 420 25.52 4.51 24.18
CA ILE A 420 26.22 5.68 23.63
C ILE A 420 26.88 6.42 24.80
N LEU A 421 28.20 6.35 24.88
CA LEU A 421 29.01 6.97 25.91
C LEU A 421 29.72 8.20 25.35
N LEU A 422 29.31 9.39 25.79
CA LEU A 422 29.92 10.66 25.39
C LEU A 422 30.97 11.11 26.41
N ASP A 423 32.07 11.68 25.92
CA ASP A 423 33.22 12.17 26.70
C ASP A 423 33.84 11.14 27.68
N ALA A 424 34.14 9.95 27.17
CA ALA A 424 34.69 8.86 27.95
C ALA A 424 36.17 9.04 28.31
N SER A 425 36.51 8.84 29.60
CA SER A 425 37.88 8.54 30.03
C SER A 425 38.18 7.06 29.77
N THR A 426 39.19 6.78 28.94
CA THR A 426 39.57 5.42 28.54
C THR A 426 40.26 4.61 29.63
N ASP A 427 40.67 5.26 30.73
CA ASP A 427 41.42 4.63 31.82
C ASP A 427 40.52 3.98 32.88
N ASP A 428 39.20 4.23 32.86
CA ASP A 428 38.27 3.69 33.85
C ASP A 428 37.74 2.29 33.46
N SER A 429 38.59 1.28 33.67
CA SER A 429 38.25 -0.13 33.43
C SER A 429 37.07 -0.62 34.28
N ALA A 430 36.80 -0.01 35.43
CA ALA A 430 35.68 -0.39 36.29
C ALA A 430 34.35 0.08 35.68
N ALA A 431 34.30 1.32 35.18
CA ALA A 431 33.13 1.84 34.48
C ALA A 431 32.81 1.03 33.21
N LEU A 432 33.83 0.71 32.40
CA LEU A 432 33.63 -0.12 31.20
C LEU A 432 33.12 -1.53 31.53
N LYS A 433 33.58 -2.13 32.63
CA LYS A 433 33.08 -3.43 33.10
C LYS A 433 31.64 -3.37 33.58
N SER A 434 31.23 -2.29 34.25
CA SER A 434 29.82 -2.06 34.61
C SER A 434 28.94 -1.91 33.37
N MET A 435 29.39 -1.14 32.36
CA MET A 435 28.67 -0.99 31.10
C MET A 435 28.53 -2.32 30.34
N ARG A 436 29.56 -3.16 30.35
CA ARG A 436 29.48 -4.52 29.81
C ARG A 436 28.36 -5.34 30.43
N GLY A 437 28.12 -5.17 31.74
CA GLY A 437 27.04 -5.86 32.45
C GLY A 437 25.63 -5.38 32.08
N LEU A 438 25.49 -4.13 31.62
CA LEU A 438 24.22 -3.55 31.18
C LEU A 438 23.84 -3.97 29.74
N LEU A 439 24.84 -4.27 28.90
CA LEU A 439 24.64 -4.75 27.53
C LEU A 439 24.36 -6.25 27.50
N LYS A 440 23.41 -6.64 26.65
CA LYS A 440 23.30 -8.04 26.23
C LYS A 440 24.60 -8.49 25.56
N PRO A 441 25.01 -9.77 25.68
CA PRO A 441 25.94 -10.38 24.74
C PRO A 441 25.55 -10.06 23.30
N GLY A 442 26.50 -9.56 22.49
CA GLY A 442 26.26 -9.08 21.11
C GLY A 442 25.83 -7.61 21.01
N GLY A 443 25.53 -6.95 22.13
CA GLY A 443 25.22 -5.52 22.21
C GLY A 443 26.40 -4.63 21.84
N PHE A 444 26.15 -3.36 21.58
CA PHE A 444 27.16 -2.42 21.08
C PHE A 444 27.46 -1.30 22.08
N LEU A 445 28.72 -0.91 22.16
CA LEU A 445 29.21 0.28 22.83
C LEU A 445 29.74 1.24 21.76
N LEU A 446 29.11 2.41 21.65
CA LEU A 446 29.59 3.56 20.91
C LEU A 446 30.16 4.56 21.92
N MET A 447 31.46 4.86 21.83
CA MET A 447 32.08 5.81 22.74
C MET A 447 32.83 6.92 22.00
N THR A 448 32.74 8.14 22.52
CA THR A 448 33.59 9.26 22.09
C THR A 448 34.68 9.50 23.12
N THR A 449 35.92 9.62 22.69
CA THR A 449 37.04 9.96 23.58
C THR A 449 37.85 11.13 23.03
N THR A 450 38.13 12.11 23.89
CA THR A 450 39.04 13.21 23.61
C THR A 450 40.41 12.85 24.16
N VAL A 451 41.41 12.70 23.29
CA VAL A 451 42.78 12.55 23.76
C VAL A 451 43.33 13.96 23.99
N THR A 452 43.63 14.27 25.25
CA THR A 452 43.94 15.62 25.77
C THR A 452 45.23 16.24 25.24
N GLU A 453 46.02 15.53 24.42
CA GLU A 453 47.23 16.05 23.79
C GLU A 453 47.22 15.69 22.30
N ALA A 454 47.60 16.65 21.44
CA ALA A 454 47.74 16.44 20.00
C ALA A 454 48.73 15.29 19.72
N ILE A 455 48.20 14.09 19.51
CA ILE A 455 49.02 12.90 19.27
C ILE A 455 49.61 12.98 17.86
N PRO A 456 50.95 12.95 17.68
CA PRO A 456 51.54 12.82 16.35
C PRO A 456 51.11 11.49 15.71
N PRO A 457 51.01 11.40 14.36
CA PRO A 457 50.50 10.20 13.67
C PRO A 457 51.19 8.90 14.12
N GLU A 458 52.47 8.95 14.46
CA GLU A 458 53.27 7.81 14.95
C GLU A 458 52.82 7.24 16.31
N ALA A 459 52.07 8.00 17.13
CA ALA A 459 51.59 7.59 18.46
C ALA A 459 50.10 7.20 18.50
N THR A 460 49.38 7.28 17.38
CA THR A 460 47.96 6.84 17.30
C THR A 460 47.77 5.32 17.38
N GLU A 461 48.64 4.54 16.72
CA GLU A 461 48.59 3.06 16.78
C GLU A 461 48.84 2.48 18.18
N PRO A 462 49.85 2.96 18.96
CA PRO A 462 50.02 2.56 20.36
C PRO A 462 48.79 2.83 21.24
N THR A 463 48.16 4.00 21.11
CA THR A 463 46.95 4.36 21.87
C THR A 463 45.75 3.53 21.46
N ARG A 464 45.54 3.31 20.15
CA ARG A 464 44.49 2.42 19.63
C ARG A 464 44.65 1.01 20.19
N LYS A 465 45.88 0.48 20.19
CA LYS A 465 46.19 -0.83 20.75
C LYS A 465 45.91 -0.90 22.25
N GLN A 466 46.29 0.12 23.03
CA GLN A 466 45.99 0.17 24.46
C GLN A 466 44.48 0.14 24.75
N ILE A 467 43.68 0.89 23.98
CA ILE A 467 42.22 0.89 24.12
C ILE A 467 41.63 -0.45 23.68
N HIS A 468 42.11 -1.01 22.57
CA HIS A 468 41.73 -2.34 22.10
C HIS A 468 41.96 -3.42 23.17
N ASP A 469 43.16 -3.47 23.76
CA ASP A 469 43.52 -4.43 24.81
C ASP A 469 42.69 -4.21 26.09
N THR A 470 42.34 -2.97 26.41
CA THR A 470 41.48 -2.64 27.58
C THR A 470 40.05 -3.12 27.37
N LEU A 471 39.47 -2.86 26.19
CA LEU A 471 38.14 -3.32 25.82
C LEU A 471 38.06 -4.85 25.78
N GLN A 472 39.08 -5.54 25.27
CA GLN A 472 39.13 -7.00 25.31
C GLN A 472 39.16 -7.55 26.74
N ARG A 473 39.96 -6.96 27.63
CA ARG A 473 40.05 -7.39 29.05
C ARG A 473 38.73 -7.25 29.81
N VAL A 474 37.90 -6.28 29.45
CA VAL A 474 36.60 -6.05 30.12
C VAL A 474 35.42 -6.77 29.44
N GLY A 475 35.68 -7.63 28.43
CA GLY A 475 34.65 -8.48 27.81
C GLY A 475 33.97 -7.87 26.58
N PHE A 476 34.63 -6.94 25.90
CA PHE A 476 34.26 -6.48 24.56
C PHE A 476 35.21 -7.07 23.51
N SER A 477 34.90 -6.87 22.23
CA SER A 477 35.70 -7.39 21.10
C SER A 477 36.97 -6.59 20.81
N GLY A 478 37.15 -5.45 21.48
CA GLY A 478 38.19 -4.49 21.15
C GLY A 478 37.66 -3.38 20.25
N VAL A 479 38.55 -2.66 19.60
CA VAL A 479 38.20 -1.58 18.65
C VAL A 479 37.76 -2.18 17.31
N ASP A 480 36.44 -2.24 17.07
CA ASP A 480 35.86 -2.69 15.79
C ASP A 480 35.88 -1.58 14.73
N ILE A 481 35.53 -0.35 15.12
CA ILE A 481 35.60 0.86 14.28
C ILE A 481 36.37 1.95 15.03
N TRP A 482 37.19 2.70 14.32
CA TRP A 482 38.00 3.80 14.83
C TRP A 482 37.99 4.97 13.84
N GLU A 483 37.21 6.00 14.13
CA GLU A 483 37.08 7.18 13.25
C GLU A 483 37.45 8.47 13.98
N LYS A 484 38.11 9.41 13.28
CA LYS A 484 38.44 10.75 13.80
C LYS A 484 38.09 11.81 12.76
N ASP A 485 37.72 13.00 13.22
CA ASP A 485 37.78 14.18 12.34
C ASP A 485 39.25 14.60 12.12
N PRO A 486 39.66 14.99 10.90
CA PRO A 486 40.92 15.66 10.63
C PRO A 486 41.16 16.98 11.38
N GLU A 487 40.14 17.61 11.98
CA GLU A 487 40.33 18.78 12.85
C GLU A 487 41.10 18.42 14.14
N GLU A 488 42.05 19.26 14.55
CA GLU A 488 43.07 18.96 15.59
C GLU A 488 42.45 18.52 16.95
N ASP A 489 41.28 19.06 17.32
CA ASP A 489 40.63 18.87 18.63
C ASP A 489 39.40 17.93 18.64
N SER A 490 39.12 17.22 17.54
CA SER A 490 37.92 16.40 17.47
C SER A 490 38.05 15.04 18.20
N PRO A 491 36.98 14.59 18.89
CA PRO A 491 36.99 13.30 19.58
C PRO A 491 37.03 12.13 18.59
N PHE A 492 37.67 11.03 19.00
CA PHE A 492 37.60 9.75 18.31
C PHE A 492 36.26 9.08 18.59
N VAL A 493 35.65 8.47 17.56
CA VAL A 493 34.47 7.61 17.68
C VAL A 493 34.90 6.16 17.58
N ILE A 494 34.59 5.40 18.63
CA ILE A 494 34.98 4.00 18.75
C ILE A 494 33.71 3.16 18.86
N LEU A 495 33.63 2.11 18.04
CA LEU A 495 32.62 1.06 18.18
C LEU A 495 33.27 -0.20 18.73
N SER A 496 32.61 -0.83 19.69
CA SER A 496 33.00 -2.12 20.23
C SER A 496 31.78 -2.97 20.55
N GLN A 497 31.80 -4.26 20.21
CA GLN A 497 30.72 -5.18 20.54
C GLN A 497 31.00 -5.92 21.86
N ALA A 498 29.98 -6.07 22.70
CA ALA A 498 30.00 -6.89 23.91
C ALA A 498 30.06 -8.38 23.52
N VAL A 499 31.07 -9.10 24.01
CA VAL A 499 31.32 -10.50 23.60
C VAL A 499 31.26 -11.48 24.75
N ASP A 500 30.94 -12.73 24.40
CA ASP A 500 31.15 -13.96 25.17
C ASP A 500 31.65 -15.04 24.19
N ASP A 501 31.82 -16.29 24.66
CA ASP A 501 32.31 -17.39 23.81
C ASP A 501 31.43 -17.62 22.57
N GLN A 502 30.11 -17.43 22.70
CA GLN A 502 29.15 -17.63 21.62
C GLN A 502 29.24 -16.51 20.59
N VAL A 503 29.28 -15.26 21.03
CA VAL A 503 29.40 -14.07 20.16
C VAL A 503 30.76 -14.05 19.47
N ASN A 504 31.84 -14.43 20.17
CA ASN A 504 33.17 -14.54 19.56
C ASN A 504 33.18 -15.53 18.40
N PHE A 505 32.58 -16.71 18.58
CA PHE A 505 32.41 -17.68 17.50
C PHE A 505 31.59 -17.10 16.33
N LEU A 506 30.50 -16.40 16.60
CA LEU A 506 29.66 -15.84 15.54
C LEU A 506 30.34 -14.69 14.78
N LYS A 507 31.17 -13.87 15.45
CA LYS A 507 31.96 -12.81 14.79
C LYS A 507 33.01 -13.43 13.87
N SER A 508 33.82 -14.36 14.37
CA SER A 508 34.94 -14.96 13.62
C SER A 508 34.93 -16.49 13.73
N PRO A 509 34.05 -17.20 13.00
CA PRO A 509 33.85 -18.64 13.16
C PRO A 509 35.07 -19.49 12.81
N LEU A 510 35.89 -19.04 11.87
CA LEU A 510 37.09 -19.77 11.43
C LEU A 510 38.26 -19.66 12.43
N ASP A 511 38.25 -18.62 13.27
CA ASP A 511 39.33 -18.32 14.22
C ASP A 511 38.96 -18.66 15.67
N SER A 512 37.74 -19.16 15.89
CA SER A 512 37.17 -19.39 17.22
C SER A 512 36.79 -20.85 17.45
N THR A 513 36.83 -21.28 18.71
CA THR A 513 36.37 -22.61 19.09
C THR A 513 34.83 -22.66 19.10
N PRO A 514 34.20 -23.63 18.43
CA PRO A 514 32.75 -23.74 18.40
C PRO A 514 32.19 -24.10 19.79
N PRO A 515 31.16 -23.40 20.29
CA PRO A 515 30.58 -23.66 21.61
C PRO A 515 29.60 -24.86 21.61
N PHE A 516 29.59 -25.67 20.55
CA PHE A 516 28.71 -26.81 20.33
C PHE A 516 29.46 -27.97 19.66
N THR A 517 28.86 -29.17 19.67
CA THR A 517 29.49 -30.37 19.10
C THR A 517 29.53 -30.32 17.57
N THR A 518 30.68 -30.57 16.95
CA THR A 518 30.85 -30.50 15.49
C THR A 518 30.89 -31.87 14.81
N ARG A 519 30.27 -32.90 15.40
CA ARG A 519 30.34 -34.30 14.93
C ARG A 519 29.28 -34.70 13.90
N GLY A 520 28.41 -33.79 13.47
CA GLY A 520 27.37 -34.08 12.49
C GLY A 520 27.89 -34.15 11.05
N THR A 521 27.00 -34.51 10.12
CA THR A 521 27.33 -34.64 8.70
C THR A 521 26.90 -33.39 7.93
N LEU A 522 27.84 -32.79 7.19
CA LEU A 522 27.60 -31.65 6.31
C LEU A 522 27.59 -32.10 4.85
N LEU A 523 26.62 -31.61 4.08
CA LEU A 523 26.50 -31.86 2.65
C LEU A 523 26.88 -30.61 1.86
N VAL A 524 27.80 -30.74 0.90
CA VAL A 524 28.12 -29.70 -0.07
C VAL A 524 27.65 -30.14 -1.46
N ILE A 525 26.84 -29.34 -2.13
CA ILE A 525 26.28 -29.66 -3.46
C ILE A 525 26.84 -28.69 -4.50
N GLY A 526 27.47 -29.20 -5.55
CA GLY A 526 28.04 -28.42 -6.66
C GLY A 526 29.41 -28.93 -7.10
N GLY A 527 30.06 -28.19 -7.99
CA GLY A 527 31.36 -28.55 -8.57
C GLY A 527 31.26 -29.34 -9.87
N ILE A 528 30.28 -29.00 -10.73
CA ILE A 528 30.24 -29.49 -12.11
C ILE A 528 31.40 -28.87 -12.89
N SER A 529 31.63 -27.57 -12.71
CA SER A 529 32.76 -26.85 -13.29
C SER A 529 34.04 -27.05 -12.48
N GLN A 530 35.19 -26.93 -13.15
CA GLN A 530 36.50 -27.02 -12.49
C GLN A 530 36.74 -25.85 -11.51
N GLU A 531 36.24 -24.66 -11.85
CA GLU A 531 36.30 -23.46 -11.02
C GLU A 531 35.59 -23.69 -9.68
N ILE A 532 34.32 -24.11 -9.72
CA ILE A 532 33.55 -24.38 -8.50
C ILE A 532 34.07 -25.59 -7.75
N THR A 533 34.62 -26.60 -8.43
CA THR A 533 35.33 -27.71 -7.74
C THR A 533 36.49 -27.19 -6.90
N GLN A 534 37.29 -26.26 -7.43
CA GLN A 534 38.41 -25.67 -6.69
C GLN A 534 37.91 -24.76 -5.55
N PHE A 535 36.85 -24.00 -5.80
CA PHE A 535 36.16 -23.19 -4.80
C PHE A 535 35.69 -24.03 -3.60
N ILE A 536 35.03 -25.17 -3.88
CA ILE A 536 34.59 -26.15 -2.87
C ILE A 536 35.77 -26.68 -2.06
N LYS A 537 36.86 -27.09 -2.71
CA LYS A 537 38.04 -27.62 -1.99
C LYS A 537 38.60 -26.61 -0.99
N THR A 538 38.66 -25.34 -1.37
CA THR A 538 39.11 -24.27 -0.47
C THR A 538 38.14 -24.08 0.69
N ILE A 539 36.82 -24.08 0.45
CA ILE A 539 35.81 -24.01 1.51
C ILE A 539 35.94 -25.21 2.46
N GLN A 540 36.02 -26.43 1.93
CA GLN A 540 36.17 -27.64 2.73
C GLN A 540 37.43 -27.62 3.60
N SER A 541 38.55 -27.15 3.06
CA SER A 541 39.79 -27.00 3.84
C SER A 541 39.59 -26.05 5.02
N ARG A 542 38.81 -24.98 4.86
CA ARG A 542 38.50 -24.01 5.93
C ARG A 542 37.51 -24.59 6.94
N LEU A 543 36.45 -25.25 6.47
CA LEU A 543 35.47 -25.90 7.34
C LEU A 543 36.11 -26.98 8.22
N ARG A 544 37.05 -27.77 7.69
CA ARG A 544 37.79 -28.79 8.48
C ARG A 544 38.66 -28.25 9.60
N CYS A 545 38.97 -26.95 9.61
CA CYS A 545 39.68 -26.33 10.74
C CYS A 545 38.78 -26.22 11.98
N VAL A 546 37.46 -26.27 11.81
CA VAL A 546 36.46 -26.04 12.87
C VAL A 546 35.54 -27.26 13.05
N TRP A 547 35.26 -27.99 11.97
CA TRP A 547 34.31 -29.10 11.94
C TRP A 547 34.97 -30.47 11.99
N ASP A 548 34.69 -31.25 13.04
CA ASP A 548 35.28 -32.58 13.27
C ASP A 548 34.49 -33.72 12.59
N GLY A 549 33.25 -33.47 12.17
CA GLY A 549 32.35 -34.45 11.58
C GLY A 549 32.60 -34.71 10.08
N GLU A 550 31.72 -35.50 9.48
CA GLU A 550 31.84 -35.84 8.06
C GLU A 550 31.40 -34.67 7.17
N ILE A 551 32.19 -34.38 6.13
CA ILE A 551 31.84 -33.44 5.06
C ILE A 551 31.85 -34.23 3.76
N PHE A 552 30.68 -34.44 3.17
CA PHE A 552 30.56 -35.11 1.87
C PHE A 552 30.11 -34.15 0.78
N THR A 553 30.46 -34.47 -0.46
CA THR A 553 30.16 -33.62 -1.63
C THR A 553 29.52 -34.44 -2.72
N ILE A 554 28.47 -33.89 -3.31
CA ILE A 554 27.85 -34.38 -4.54
C ILE A 554 27.94 -33.29 -5.60
N ARG A 555 28.02 -33.68 -6.87
CA ARG A 555 28.27 -32.70 -7.94
C ARG A 555 27.03 -31.95 -8.37
N SER A 556 25.86 -32.56 -8.25
CA SER A 556 24.60 -32.00 -8.76
C SER A 556 23.40 -32.49 -7.98
N LEU A 557 22.26 -31.81 -8.16
CA LEU A 557 20.99 -32.23 -7.56
C LEU A 557 20.49 -33.59 -8.06
N THR A 558 20.90 -34.04 -9.25
CA THR A 558 20.49 -35.36 -9.79
C THR A 558 21.16 -36.53 -9.08
N GLU A 559 22.31 -36.30 -8.43
CA GLU A 559 23.00 -37.30 -7.60
C GLU A 559 22.41 -37.42 -6.18
N LEU A 560 21.44 -36.56 -5.85
CA LEU A 560 20.84 -36.52 -4.52
C LEU A 560 19.86 -37.67 -4.35
N GLU A 561 20.15 -38.56 -3.41
CA GLU A 561 19.25 -39.63 -2.99
C GLU A 561 18.68 -39.33 -1.61
N SER A 562 17.46 -39.81 -1.33
CA SER A 562 16.75 -39.54 -0.09
C SER A 562 17.52 -39.97 1.17
N ARG A 563 18.34 -41.04 1.06
CA ARG A 563 19.19 -41.56 2.14
C ARG A 563 20.30 -40.60 2.56
N HIS A 564 20.77 -39.76 1.64
CA HIS A 564 21.83 -38.79 1.92
C HIS A 564 21.31 -37.72 2.89
N LEU A 565 20.03 -37.33 2.79
CA LEU A 565 19.45 -36.25 3.58
C LEU A 565 19.00 -36.66 4.99
N ASP A 566 18.76 -37.95 5.24
CA ASP A 566 18.24 -38.43 6.52
C ASP A 566 19.26 -38.29 7.68
N GLN A 567 20.55 -38.21 7.36
CA GLN A 567 21.65 -38.06 8.32
C GLN A 567 22.35 -36.70 8.24
N VAL A 568 21.96 -35.85 7.28
CA VAL A 568 22.57 -34.53 7.06
C VAL A 568 22.03 -33.53 8.06
N GLU A 569 22.95 -32.81 8.67
CA GLU A 569 22.64 -31.74 9.60
C GLU A 569 22.36 -30.42 8.87
N ALA A 570 23.26 -30.05 7.96
CA ALA A 570 23.18 -28.80 7.21
C ALA A 570 23.72 -28.97 5.78
N VAL A 571 23.13 -28.20 4.86
CA VAL A 571 23.49 -28.24 3.43
C VAL A 571 24.09 -26.90 2.99
N LEU A 572 25.20 -26.97 2.27
CA LEU A 572 25.76 -25.85 1.51
C LEU A 572 25.51 -26.12 0.02
N SER A 573 24.55 -25.40 -0.57
CA SER A 573 24.24 -25.47 -2.00
C SER A 573 25.02 -24.40 -2.76
N LEU A 574 25.93 -24.83 -3.63
CA LEU A 574 26.69 -23.98 -4.57
C LEU A 574 26.25 -24.25 -6.02
N THR A 575 25.10 -24.90 -6.19
CA THR A 575 24.58 -25.34 -7.49
C THR A 575 24.39 -24.18 -8.47
N GLU A 576 23.87 -23.06 -7.99
CA GLU A 576 23.63 -21.86 -8.80
C GLU A 576 24.92 -21.21 -9.33
N LEU A 577 26.08 -21.50 -8.73
CA LEU A 577 27.37 -21.02 -9.22
C LEU A 577 27.88 -21.82 -10.42
N ASP A 578 27.45 -23.08 -10.59
CA ASP A 578 27.74 -23.87 -11.78
C ASP A 578 26.76 -23.55 -12.92
N GLN A 579 25.47 -23.65 -12.64
CA GLN A 579 24.39 -23.40 -13.58
C GLN A 579 23.12 -23.08 -12.81
N SER A 580 22.30 -22.14 -13.30
CA SER A 580 21.08 -21.81 -12.59
C SER A 580 20.08 -22.98 -12.56
N VAL A 581 19.55 -23.29 -11.38
CA VAL A 581 18.67 -24.45 -11.17
C VAL A 581 17.35 -24.31 -11.91
N LEU A 582 16.75 -23.11 -11.89
CA LEU A 582 15.48 -22.88 -12.58
C LEU A 582 15.63 -22.74 -14.10
N GLU A 583 16.79 -22.27 -14.58
CA GLU A 583 17.08 -22.18 -16.02
C GLU A 583 17.22 -23.56 -16.66
N SER A 584 17.90 -24.47 -15.95
CA SER A 584 18.23 -25.82 -16.43
C SER A 584 17.29 -26.92 -15.93
N LEU A 585 16.09 -26.53 -15.49
CA LEU A 585 15.20 -27.41 -14.73
C LEU A 585 14.65 -28.59 -15.56
N SER A 586 15.15 -29.78 -15.27
CA SER A 586 14.65 -31.08 -15.70
C SER A 586 13.81 -31.78 -14.61
N ARG A 587 13.16 -32.90 -14.94
CA ARG A 587 12.45 -33.73 -13.94
C ARG A 587 13.37 -34.24 -12.85
N ASP A 588 14.58 -34.68 -13.22
CA ASP A 588 15.55 -35.24 -12.28
C ASP A 588 16.13 -34.16 -11.35
N THR A 589 16.48 -33.00 -11.89
CA THR A 589 16.94 -31.86 -11.07
C THR A 589 15.83 -31.33 -10.18
N PHE A 590 14.57 -31.32 -10.65
CA PHE A 590 13.42 -30.97 -9.82
C PHE A 590 13.23 -31.96 -8.68
N GLN A 591 13.34 -33.26 -8.94
CA GLN A 591 13.26 -34.28 -7.89
C GLN A 591 14.33 -34.06 -6.81
N GLY A 592 15.57 -33.75 -7.21
CA GLY A 592 16.65 -33.41 -6.29
C GLY A 592 16.35 -32.14 -5.49
N LEU A 593 15.95 -31.05 -6.15
CA LEU A 593 15.54 -29.79 -5.50
C LEU A 593 14.39 -30.02 -4.50
N HIS A 594 13.39 -30.77 -4.92
CA HIS A 594 12.20 -31.10 -4.13
C HIS A 594 12.59 -31.92 -2.89
N GLN A 595 13.41 -32.95 -3.03
CA GLN A 595 13.91 -33.73 -1.90
C GLN A 595 14.73 -32.88 -0.94
N LEU A 596 15.65 -32.07 -1.46
CA LEU A 596 16.51 -31.19 -0.69
C LEU A 596 15.68 -30.26 0.19
N LEU A 597 14.85 -29.42 -0.42
CA LEU A 597 14.08 -28.40 0.28
C LEU A 597 13.00 -29.00 1.20
N THR A 598 12.40 -30.14 0.85
CA THR A 598 11.43 -30.82 1.73
C THR A 598 12.08 -31.44 2.95
N LYS A 599 13.28 -32.03 2.85
CA LYS A 599 13.93 -32.73 3.97
C LYS A 599 14.93 -31.89 4.79
N SER A 600 15.68 -30.98 4.16
CA SER A 600 16.71 -30.22 4.86
C SER A 600 16.10 -29.28 5.90
N LYS A 601 16.66 -29.26 7.10
CA LYS A 601 16.29 -28.28 8.15
C LYS A 601 17.11 -27.00 8.04
N ILE A 602 18.40 -27.12 7.77
CA ILE A 602 19.34 -26.00 7.65
C ILE A 602 19.98 -26.05 6.27
N ALA A 603 19.88 -24.96 5.51
CA ALA A 603 20.57 -24.83 4.23
C ALA A 603 21.07 -23.41 3.99
N LEU A 604 22.32 -23.29 3.58
CA LEU A 604 22.86 -22.07 2.95
C LEU A 604 22.85 -22.27 1.44
N TRP A 605 22.11 -21.40 0.75
CA TRP A 605 22.00 -21.41 -0.70
C TRP A 605 22.74 -20.21 -1.28
N VAL A 606 23.80 -20.48 -2.04
CA VAL A 606 24.68 -19.43 -2.58
C VAL A 606 24.30 -19.15 -4.02
N THR A 607 24.00 -17.88 -4.31
CA THR A 607 23.68 -17.36 -5.65
C THR A 607 24.79 -16.42 -6.12
N TYR A 608 24.76 -16.05 -7.39
CA TYR A 608 25.66 -15.11 -8.01
C TYR A 608 24.86 -14.01 -8.71
N SER A 609 25.00 -12.75 -8.25
CA SER A 609 24.32 -11.58 -8.80
C SER A 609 22.82 -11.80 -9.10
N ALA A 610 22.12 -12.53 -8.24
CA ALA A 610 20.70 -12.86 -8.40
C ALA A 610 19.81 -11.63 -8.34
N GLU A 611 20.17 -10.59 -7.58
CA GLU A 611 19.35 -9.37 -7.51
C GLU A 611 19.51 -8.45 -8.73
N ASN A 612 20.58 -8.66 -9.53
CA ASN A 612 20.98 -7.74 -10.61
C ASN A 612 21.01 -8.38 -12.00
N LEU A 613 21.78 -9.44 -12.18
CA LEU A 613 22.16 -9.97 -13.49
C LEU A 613 21.53 -11.33 -13.83
N ASN A 614 21.07 -12.08 -12.83
CA ASN A 614 20.62 -13.48 -13.00
C ASN A 614 19.15 -13.69 -12.60
N PRO A 615 18.18 -13.46 -13.53
CA PRO A 615 16.75 -13.57 -13.26
C PRO A 615 16.28 -14.94 -12.75
N HIS A 616 16.86 -16.03 -13.27
CA HIS A 616 16.52 -17.39 -12.82
C HIS A 616 16.87 -17.62 -11.35
N GLN A 617 18.00 -17.07 -10.89
CA GLN A 617 18.40 -17.15 -9.49
C GLN A 617 17.54 -16.26 -8.60
N SER A 618 17.07 -15.11 -9.10
CA SER A 618 16.01 -14.34 -8.43
C SER A 618 14.75 -15.20 -8.29
N GLY A 619 14.39 -15.97 -9.30
CA GLY A 619 13.30 -16.95 -9.20
C GLY A 619 13.53 -17.96 -8.06
N THR A 620 14.76 -18.48 -7.89
CA THR A 620 15.10 -19.37 -6.77
C THR A 620 14.89 -18.68 -5.42
N ILE A 621 15.26 -17.40 -5.28
CA ILE A 621 15.01 -16.62 -4.05
C ILE A 621 13.50 -16.62 -3.72
N GLY A 622 12.64 -16.35 -4.70
CA GLY A 622 11.18 -16.35 -4.51
C GLY A 622 10.65 -17.72 -4.08
N LEU A 623 11.16 -18.80 -4.70
CA LEU A 623 10.83 -20.18 -4.33
C LEU A 623 11.20 -20.49 -2.88
N VAL A 624 12.43 -20.15 -2.48
CA VAL A 624 12.96 -20.43 -1.13
C VAL A 624 12.20 -19.66 -0.06
N ARG A 625 11.82 -18.39 -0.32
CA ARG A 625 10.98 -17.59 0.59
C ARG A 625 9.65 -18.30 0.89
N ALA A 626 8.94 -18.76 -0.14
CA ALA A 626 7.69 -19.50 0.04
C ALA A 626 7.88 -20.81 0.83
N VAL A 627 8.92 -21.59 0.53
CA VAL A 627 9.20 -22.83 1.25
C VAL A 627 9.52 -22.58 2.72
N GLN A 628 10.27 -21.52 3.03
CA GLN A 628 10.57 -21.07 4.39
C GLN A 628 9.30 -20.63 5.13
N ALA A 629 8.39 -19.92 4.46
CA ALA A 629 7.13 -19.49 5.03
C ALA A 629 6.16 -20.65 5.29
N GLU A 630 6.14 -21.67 4.42
CA GLU A 630 5.38 -22.90 4.62
C GLU A 630 5.87 -23.70 5.83
N ASN A 631 7.19 -23.69 6.08
CA ASN A 631 7.82 -24.50 7.12
C ASN A 631 8.73 -23.65 8.02
N PRO A 632 8.17 -22.91 9.00
CA PRO A 632 8.94 -21.98 9.83
C PRO A 632 10.05 -22.60 10.69
N GLU A 633 10.04 -23.93 10.88
CA GLU A 633 11.11 -24.65 11.59
C GLU A 633 12.36 -24.86 10.73
N LYS A 634 12.26 -24.68 9.41
CA LYS A 634 13.44 -24.67 8.53
C LYS A 634 14.18 -23.36 8.70
N VAL A 635 15.47 -23.38 8.42
CA VAL A 635 16.33 -22.20 8.36
C VAL A 635 17.07 -22.25 7.03
N LEU A 636 16.43 -21.66 6.03
CA LEU A 636 16.98 -21.50 4.68
C LEU A 636 17.55 -20.08 4.57
N GLN A 637 18.86 -19.98 4.40
CA GLN A 637 19.57 -18.71 4.21
C GLN A 637 20.05 -18.59 2.78
N LEU A 638 19.86 -17.42 2.17
CA LEU A 638 20.35 -17.08 0.85
C LEU A 638 21.57 -16.16 0.98
N LEU A 639 22.62 -16.42 0.20
CA LEU A 639 23.82 -15.59 0.12
C LEU A 639 24.15 -15.28 -1.35
N ASP A 640 23.89 -14.05 -1.77
CA ASP A 640 24.17 -13.59 -3.13
C ASP A 640 25.58 -13.01 -3.25
N LEU A 641 26.38 -13.52 -4.19
CA LEU A 641 27.75 -13.07 -4.41
C LEU A 641 27.83 -12.04 -5.54
N ASP A 642 28.60 -10.97 -5.34
CA ASP A 642 29.01 -10.02 -6.40
C ASP A 642 30.09 -10.60 -7.32
N GLN A 643 30.96 -11.44 -6.77
CA GLN A 643 32.03 -12.16 -7.46
C GLN A 643 32.20 -13.56 -6.86
N ILE A 644 32.55 -14.55 -7.68
CA ILE A 644 32.80 -15.91 -7.19
C ILE A 644 34.16 -15.95 -6.48
N ASP A 645 35.22 -15.52 -7.18
CA ASP A 645 36.57 -15.54 -6.65
C ASP A 645 36.79 -14.60 -5.45
N GLY A 646 37.49 -15.10 -4.44
CA GLY A 646 37.87 -14.34 -3.25
C GLY A 646 36.84 -14.37 -2.11
N ASN A 647 35.65 -14.95 -2.34
CA ASN A 647 34.58 -15.06 -1.34
C ASN A 647 34.55 -16.40 -0.58
N GLN A 648 35.53 -17.30 -0.77
CA GLN A 648 35.56 -18.63 -0.13
C GLN A 648 35.50 -18.58 1.40
N ALA A 649 36.24 -17.64 2.01
CA ALA A 649 36.25 -17.49 3.47
C ALA A 649 34.88 -17.00 3.98
N LEU A 650 34.32 -16.00 3.30
CA LEU A 650 33.01 -15.44 3.64
C LEU A 650 31.90 -16.50 3.53
N VAL A 651 31.89 -17.33 2.47
CA VAL A 651 30.93 -18.43 2.33
C VAL A 651 31.08 -19.45 3.47
N ALA A 652 32.31 -19.85 3.79
CA ALA A 652 32.58 -20.81 4.87
C ALA A 652 32.13 -20.25 6.24
N GLU A 653 32.46 -18.99 6.53
CA GLU A 653 32.04 -18.34 7.77
C GLU A 653 30.52 -18.14 7.85
N SER A 654 29.86 -17.71 6.77
CA SER A 654 28.40 -17.58 6.72
C SER A 654 27.72 -18.93 7.00
N PHE A 655 28.25 -20.02 6.45
CA PHE A 655 27.72 -21.36 6.71
C PHE A 655 27.89 -21.79 8.17
N LEU A 656 29.05 -21.52 8.77
CA LEU A 656 29.30 -21.79 10.19
C LEU A 656 28.44 -20.90 11.11
N ARG A 657 28.24 -19.62 10.76
CA ARG A 657 27.34 -18.69 11.48
C ARG A 657 25.90 -19.19 11.45
N LEU A 658 25.44 -19.71 10.30
CA LEU A 658 24.12 -20.28 10.16
C LEU A 658 23.93 -21.49 11.09
N ILE A 659 24.84 -22.47 11.02
CA ILE A 659 24.77 -23.68 11.87
C ILE A 659 24.85 -23.31 13.35
N GLY A 660 25.80 -22.46 13.72
CA GLY A 660 26.00 -22.03 15.10
C GLY A 660 24.81 -21.26 15.64
N GLY A 661 24.26 -20.33 14.86
CA GLY A 661 23.07 -19.58 15.23
C GLY A 661 21.89 -20.49 15.54
N VAL A 662 21.64 -21.50 14.70
CA VAL A 662 20.55 -22.46 14.91
C VAL A 662 20.80 -23.33 16.14
N ARG A 663 22.00 -23.88 16.31
CA ARG A 663 22.34 -24.76 17.44
C ARG A 663 22.31 -24.07 18.80
N MET A 664 22.70 -22.80 18.84
CA MET A 664 22.68 -22.00 20.07
C MET A 664 21.28 -21.49 20.42
N GLY A 665 20.30 -21.67 19.52
CA GLY A 665 18.93 -21.20 19.68
C GLY A 665 18.76 -19.68 19.51
N ASP A 666 17.53 -19.29 19.16
CA ASP A 666 17.10 -17.89 19.10
C ASP A 666 16.60 -17.43 20.48
N ASP A 667 17.52 -17.29 21.43
CA ASP A 667 17.22 -16.62 22.69
C ASP A 667 17.58 -15.13 22.59
N SER A 668 16.89 -14.42 21.69
CA SER A 668 17.03 -12.95 21.51
C SER A 668 16.75 -12.16 22.81
N SER A 669 16.10 -12.79 23.78
CA SER A 669 15.93 -12.23 25.12
C SER A 669 17.28 -12.11 25.84
N ASN A 670 18.19 -13.06 25.63
CA ASN A 670 19.50 -13.13 26.29
C ASN A 670 20.69 -12.74 25.40
N ARG A 671 20.58 -12.74 24.06
CA ARG A 671 21.68 -12.36 23.14
C ARG A 671 21.17 -11.46 22.00
N LEU A 672 21.93 -10.43 21.65
CA LEU A 672 21.67 -9.60 20.48
C LEU A 672 22.38 -10.19 19.25
N TRP A 673 21.76 -11.18 18.62
CA TRP A 673 22.23 -11.75 17.36
C TRP A 673 21.05 -12.28 16.56
N THR A 674 21.02 -11.98 15.26
CA THR A 674 19.96 -12.39 14.32
C THR A 674 20.52 -13.28 13.22
N ILE A 675 19.76 -14.30 12.82
CA ILE A 675 20.04 -15.10 11.61
C ILE A 675 19.30 -14.46 10.45
N GLU A 676 20.03 -13.73 9.61
CA GLU A 676 19.44 -13.03 8.47
C GLU A 676 19.03 -14.04 7.39
N PRO A 677 17.79 -14.02 6.88
CA PRO A 677 17.33 -14.98 5.87
C PRO A 677 18.00 -14.75 4.52
N GLU A 678 18.41 -13.52 4.24
CA GLU A 678 18.98 -13.10 2.95
C GLU A 678 20.18 -12.19 3.19
N LEU A 679 21.25 -12.48 2.47
CA LEU A 679 22.51 -11.77 2.49
C LEU A 679 22.94 -11.50 1.06
N SER A 680 23.61 -10.37 0.84
CA SER A 680 24.30 -10.07 -0.42
C SER A 680 25.72 -9.62 -0.10
N VAL A 681 26.67 -9.95 -0.97
CA VAL A 681 28.06 -9.51 -0.86
C VAL A 681 28.27 -8.36 -1.84
N GLN A 682 28.82 -7.25 -1.37
CA GLN A 682 29.30 -6.17 -2.22
C GLN A 682 30.63 -5.68 -1.68
N LEU A 683 31.66 -5.67 -2.53
CA LEU A 683 33.02 -5.23 -2.15
C LEU A 683 33.54 -5.99 -0.90
N ARG A 684 33.26 -7.30 -0.82
CA ARG A 684 33.58 -8.19 0.32
C ARG A 684 32.90 -7.84 1.65
N ARG A 685 31.90 -6.97 1.65
CA ARG A 685 31.04 -6.69 2.81
C ARG A 685 29.71 -7.39 2.65
N LEU A 686 29.12 -7.79 3.77
CA LEU A 686 27.76 -8.31 3.78
C LEU A 686 26.78 -7.14 3.78
N LEU A 687 25.71 -7.28 3.02
CA LEU A 687 24.56 -6.39 3.01
C LEU A 687 23.33 -7.18 3.45
N ILE A 688 22.45 -6.50 4.17
CA ILE A 688 21.19 -7.05 4.66
C ILE A 688 20.00 -6.25 4.10
N PRO A 689 18.94 -6.93 3.64
CA PRO A 689 17.76 -6.26 3.12
C PRO A 689 16.75 -5.97 4.24
N ARG A 690 16.05 -4.83 4.13
CA ARG A 690 14.83 -4.54 4.89
C ARG A 690 13.76 -3.96 3.96
N VAL A 691 12.51 -4.35 4.17
CA VAL A 691 11.34 -3.75 3.51
C VAL A 691 10.77 -2.68 4.43
N LEU A 692 10.75 -1.44 3.96
CA LEU A 692 10.31 -0.27 4.70
C LEU A 692 9.21 0.48 3.93
N PHE A 693 8.36 1.25 4.63
CA PHE A 693 7.42 2.14 3.97
C PHE A 693 8.16 3.17 3.11
N ASP A 694 7.70 3.36 1.87
CA ASP A 694 8.22 4.39 0.99
C ASP A 694 7.52 5.72 1.27
N LYS A 695 8.15 6.53 2.14
CA LYS A 695 7.62 7.84 2.53
C LYS A 695 7.30 8.72 1.31
N LYS A 696 8.19 8.78 0.31
CA LYS A 696 8.06 9.69 -0.86
C LYS A 696 6.83 9.33 -1.71
N ARG A 697 6.61 8.03 -1.96
CA ARG A 697 5.44 7.53 -2.73
C ARG A 697 4.15 7.60 -1.92
N ASN A 698 4.20 7.29 -0.62
CA ASN A 698 3.04 7.39 0.27
C ASN A 698 2.60 8.84 0.45
N GLU A 699 3.51 9.81 0.58
CA GLU A 699 3.16 11.24 0.62
C GLU A 699 2.45 11.66 -0.67
N ARG A 700 2.96 11.26 -1.86
CA ARG A 700 2.30 11.53 -3.15
C ARG A 700 0.89 10.92 -3.24
N LEU A 701 0.71 9.69 -2.77
CA LEU A 701 -0.61 9.06 -2.70
C LEU A 701 -1.56 9.85 -1.80
N ASN A 702 -1.10 10.24 -0.61
CA ASN A 702 -1.93 10.92 0.38
C ASN A 702 -2.21 12.39 0.04
N CYS A 703 -1.53 12.97 -0.96
CA CYS A 703 -1.95 14.23 -1.60
C CYS A 703 -3.35 14.15 -2.20
N SER A 704 -3.84 12.95 -2.56
CA SER A 704 -5.23 12.77 -2.96
C SER A 704 -6.20 13.05 -1.80
N ARG A 705 -5.80 12.73 -0.57
CA ARG A 705 -6.65 12.77 0.64
C ARG A 705 -6.55 14.08 1.42
N ARG A 706 -5.37 14.70 1.47
CA ARG A 706 -5.09 15.92 2.23
C ARG A 706 -3.96 16.74 1.63
N ARG A 707 -3.78 17.97 2.11
CA ARG A 707 -2.57 18.75 1.83
C ARG A 707 -1.38 18.14 2.57
N VAL A 708 -0.45 17.57 1.81
CA VAL A 708 0.81 17.04 2.33
C VAL A 708 1.91 18.06 2.06
N LYS A 709 2.59 18.51 3.11
CA LYS A 709 3.79 19.34 2.99
C LYS A 709 4.99 18.41 2.94
N ALA A 710 5.93 18.67 2.04
CA ALA A 710 7.18 17.93 2.03
C ALA A 710 7.86 18.16 3.37
N THR A 711 8.04 17.10 4.15
CA THR A 711 8.66 17.20 5.46
C THR A 711 10.17 17.03 5.30
N ASP A 712 10.87 18.15 5.14
CA ASP A 712 12.20 18.23 5.75
C ASP A 712 11.96 18.52 7.26
N PRO A 713 12.28 17.58 8.17
CA PRO A 713 12.01 17.74 9.59
C PRO A 713 12.80 18.90 10.22
N PHE A 714 13.87 19.36 9.57
CA PHE A 714 14.85 20.27 10.15
C PHE A 714 14.97 21.60 9.40
N GLU A 715 14.39 21.75 8.20
CA GLU A 715 14.20 23.05 7.57
C GLU A 715 12.96 23.78 8.09
N LYS A 716 13.15 24.98 8.65
CA LYS A 716 12.05 25.89 9.04
C LYS A 716 11.21 26.41 7.85
N GLN A 717 11.64 26.15 6.60
CA GLN A 717 11.03 26.72 5.39
C GLN A 717 10.81 25.72 4.23
N SER A 718 10.78 24.40 4.45
CA SER A 718 10.27 23.49 3.40
C SER A 718 8.73 23.52 3.37
N GLY A 719 8.20 24.61 2.82
CA GLY A 719 6.75 24.86 2.64
C GLY A 719 6.19 24.29 1.34
N THR A 720 7.00 23.54 0.56
CA THR A 720 6.59 23.04 -0.75
C THR A 720 5.59 21.90 -0.58
N LEU A 721 4.39 22.07 -1.12
CA LEU A 721 3.37 21.02 -1.14
C LEU A 721 3.84 19.88 -2.05
N VAL A 722 3.74 18.65 -1.55
CA VAL A 722 3.96 17.46 -2.37
C VAL A 722 2.88 17.42 -3.43
N ARG A 723 3.26 17.20 -4.69
CA ARG A 723 2.32 17.16 -5.81
C ARG A 723 1.91 15.72 -6.11
N PRO A 724 0.61 15.46 -6.38
CA PRO A 724 0.20 14.18 -6.95
C PRO A 724 0.83 14.00 -8.34
N ILE A 725 0.91 12.76 -8.81
CA ILE A 725 1.29 12.50 -10.20
C ILE A 725 0.12 12.92 -11.09
N ASP A 726 0.36 13.87 -11.97
CA ASP A 726 -0.56 14.17 -13.06
C ASP A 726 -0.36 13.10 -14.15
N PRO A 727 -1.36 12.26 -14.44
CA PRO A 727 -1.22 11.27 -15.50
C PRO A 727 -1.30 11.91 -16.90
N SER A 728 -1.68 13.19 -17.01
CA SER A 728 -1.68 13.91 -18.29
C SER A 728 -0.27 13.96 -18.87
N GLY A 729 -0.12 13.47 -20.10
CA GLY A 729 1.18 13.42 -20.78
C GLY A 729 2.05 12.20 -20.47
N LEU A 730 1.62 11.27 -19.59
CA LEU A 730 2.28 9.96 -19.45
C LEU A 730 2.21 9.14 -20.73
N PHE A 731 1.17 9.35 -21.54
CA PHE A 731 0.94 8.63 -22.78
C PHE A 731 0.89 9.61 -23.96
N SER A 732 1.80 9.41 -24.91
CA SER A 732 1.72 10.04 -26.23
C SER A 732 0.51 9.52 -27.01
N PRO A 733 -0.26 10.39 -27.68
CA PRO A 733 -1.30 9.97 -28.63
C PRO A 733 -0.72 9.32 -29.89
N ASN A 734 0.58 9.48 -30.17
CA ASN A 734 1.26 8.98 -31.38
C ASN A 734 2.09 7.72 -31.11
N LYS A 735 1.76 6.98 -30.05
CA LYS A 735 2.42 5.71 -29.70
C LYS A 735 1.39 4.65 -29.33
N THR A 736 1.78 3.39 -29.50
CA THR A 736 0.96 2.21 -29.23
C THR A 736 1.35 1.53 -27.93
N TYR A 737 0.38 1.24 -27.07
CA TYR A 737 0.59 0.58 -25.78
C TYR A 737 0.05 -0.85 -25.80
N VAL A 738 0.91 -1.81 -25.50
CA VAL A 738 0.61 -3.24 -25.61
C VAL A 738 0.37 -3.83 -24.21
N LEU A 739 -0.84 -4.34 -23.98
CA LEU A 739 -1.27 -4.96 -22.73
C LEU A 739 -1.37 -6.48 -22.93
N ILE A 740 -0.38 -7.21 -22.43
CA ILE A 740 -0.22 -8.66 -22.60
C ILE A 740 -0.81 -9.40 -21.40
N GLY A 741 -1.65 -10.41 -21.65
CA GLY A 741 -2.37 -11.15 -20.60
C GLY A 741 -3.50 -10.36 -19.92
N LEU A 742 -3.69 -9.10 -20.31
CA LEU A 742 -4.59 -8.13 -19.68
C LEU A 742 -5.90 -7.96 -20.47
N SER A 743 -6.52 -9.07 -20.89
CA SER A 743 -7.82 -9.02 -21.58
C SER A 743 -9.03 -9.02 -20.64
N GLY A 744 -8.79 -9.09 -19.34
CA GLY A 744 -9.83 -9.07 -18.31
C GLY A 744 -10.18 -7.66 -17.82
N GLN A 745 -10.95 -7.61 -16.74
CA GLN A 745 -11.45 -6.36 -16.13
C GLN A 745 -10.33 -5.37 -15.76
N MET A 746 -9.20 -5.87 -15.24
CA MET A 746 -8.03 -5.06 -14.91
C MET A 746 -7.46 -4.36 -16.15
N GLY A 747 -7.26 -5.09 -17.25
CA GLY A 747 -6.74 -4.49 -18.47
C GLY A 747 -7.72 -3.55 -19.17
N GLN A 748 -9.03 -3.80 -19.09
CA GLN A 748 -10.05 -2.85 -19.54
C GLN A 748 -10.00 -1.53 -18.75
N SER A 749 -9.75 -1.61 -17.44
CA SER A 749 -9.55 -0.44 -16.58
C SER A 749 -8.30 0.34 -16.98
N ILE A 750 -7.17 -0.36 -17.15
CA ILE A 750 -5.88 0.23 -17.58
C ILE A 750 -6.01 0.88 -18.95
N ALA A 751 -6.64 0.21 -19.92
CA ALA A 751 -6.84 0.76 -21.25
C ALA A 751 -7.70 2.03 -21.23
N ARG A 752 -8.78 2.06 -20.43
CA ARG A 752 -9.59 3.27 -20.24
C ARG A 752 -8.76 4.40 -19.63
N TRP A 753 -7.95 4.10 -18.62
CA TRP A 753 -7.04 5.06 -18.00
C TRP A 753 -6.02 5.62 -19.02
N ILE A 754 -5.38 4.76 -19.83
CA ILE A 754 -4.48 5.20 -20.92
C ILE A 754 -5.19 6.18 -21.87
N VAL A 755 -6.43 5.90 -22.29
CA VAL A 755 -7.20 6.79 -23.17
C VAL A 755 -7.50 8.12 -22.49
N GLN A 756 -7.96 8.09 -21.25
CA GLN A 756 -8.27 9.27 -20.44
C GLN A 756 -7.03 10.13 -20.19
N SER A 757 -5.84 9.51 -20.13
CA SER A 757 -4.55 10.17 -19.91
C SER A 757 -3.82 10.58 -21.20
N GLY A 758 -4.46 10.46 -22.37
CA GLY A 758 -3.98 11.00 -23.64
C GLY A 758 -3.51 9.97 -24.67
N GLY A 759 -3.38 8.70 -24.29
CA GLY A 759 -3.06 7.61 -25.23
C GLY A 759 -4.20 7.39 -26.22
N ARG A 760 -3.87 6.98 -27.46
CA ARG A 760 -4.88 6.74 -28.51
C ARG A 760 -4.78 5.38 -29.17
N HIS A 761 -3.68 4.66 -29.01
CA HIS A 761 -3.47 3.37 -29.67
C HIS A 761 -3.18 2.29 -28.62
N ILE A 762 -4.06 1.31 -28.51
CA ILE A 762 -3.98 0.26 -27.49
C ILE A 762 -4.11 -1.10 -28.16
N VAL A 763 -3.23 -2.02 -27.81
CA VAL A 763 -3.28 -3.41 -28.24
C VAL A 763 -3.44 -4.28 -27.02
N ILE A 764 -4.51 -5.07 -26.95
CA ILE A 764 -4.73 -6.05 -25.89
C ILE A 764 -4.54 -7.44 -26.47
N THR A 765 -3.74 -8.26 -25.78
CA THR A 765 -3.54 -9.64 -26.19
C THR A 765 -3.61 -10.61 -25.03
N SER A 766 -4.18 -11.79 -25.29
CA SER A 766 -4.09 -12.97 -24.44
C SER A 766 -4.36 -14.22 -25.29
N ARG A 767 -4.25 -15.42 -24.70
CA ARG A 767 -4.58 -16.67 -25.41
C ARG A 767 -6.03 -16.71 -25.87
N ASN A 768 -6.94 -16.24 -25.01
CA ASN A 768 -8.39 -16.22 -25.22
C ASN A 768 -8.94 -14.84 -24.83
N PRO A 769 -8.72 -13.80 -25.64
CA PRO A 769 -9.04 -12.45 -25.25
C PRO A 769 -10.55 -12.20 -25.24
N ASN A 770 -11.02 -11.48 -24.22
CA ASN A 770 -12.39 -10.97 -24.19
C ASN A 770 -12.55 -9.92 -25.30
N LYS A 771 -13.55 -10.10 -26.16
CA LYS A 771 -13.88 -9.22 -27.28
C LYS A 771 -15.17 -8.45 -27.02
N ASP A 772 -15.25 -7.81 -25.86
CA ASP A 772 -16.39 -6.96 -25.51
C ASP A 772 -16.48 -5.77 -26.49
N GLU A 773 -17.40 -5.89 -27.45
CA GLU A 773 -17.61 -4.89 -28.49
C GLU A 773 -18.17 -3.58 -27.95
N LEU A 774 -18.99 -3.63 -26.89
CA LEU A 774 -19.58 -2.44 -26.29
C LEU A 774 -18.49 -1.60 -25.62
N TRP A 775 -17.59 -2.26 -24.89
CA TRP A 775 -16.41 -1.64 -24.30
C TRP A 775 -15.45 -1.06 -25.35
N THR A 776 -15.20 -1.80 -26.42
CA THR A 776 -14.33 -1.32 -27.50
C THR A 776 -14.92 -0.06 -28.16
N LYS A 777 -16.22 -0.08 -28.49
CA LYS A 777 -16.94 1.07 -29.06
C LYS A 777 -16.98 2.28 -28.12
N GLU A 778 -17.01 2.07 -26.79
CA GLU A 778 -16.92 3.15 -25.81
C GLU A 778 -15.59 3.92 -25.93
N LEU A 779 -14.47 3.21 -26.08
CA LEU A 779 -13.16 3.83 -26.22
C LEU A 779 -12.95 4.42 -27.63
N GLU A 780 -13.46 3.77 -28.67
CA GLU A 780 -13.43 4.30 -30.04
C GLU A 780 -14.17 5.64 -30.17
N LYS A 781 -15.31 5.80 -29.47
CA LYS A 781 -16.02 7.09 -29.38
C LYS A 781 -15.19 8.20 -28.73
N GLN A 782 -14.19 7.85 -27.92
CA GLN A 782 -13.23 8.78 -27.32
C GLN A 782 -12.00 9.01 -28.21
N GLY A 783 -11.99 8.48 -29.43
CA GLY A 783 -10.91 8.63 -30.41
C GLY A 783 -9.79 7.60 -30.27
N ALA A 784 -9.98 6.53 -29.50
CA ALA A 784 -8.98 5.47 -29.37
C ALA A 784 -9.11 4.42 -30.48
N ASN A 785 -7.99 3.90 -30.96
CA ASN A 785 -7.89 2.70 -31.78
C ASN A 785 -7.49 1.53 -30.87
N VAL A 786 -8.43 0.61 -30.62
CA VAL A 786 -8.23 -0.54 -29.73
C VAL A 786 -8.21 -1.82 -30.55
N VAL A 787 -7.09 -2.53 -30.52
CA VAL A 787 -6.89 -3.78 -31.25
C VAL A 787 -6.80 -4.94 -30.26
N ILE A 788 -7.74 -5.88 -30.34
CA ILE A 788 -7.74 -7.09 -29.52
C ILE A 788 -7.28 -8.28 -30.38
N LYS A 789 -6.16 -8.90 -30.02
CA LYS A 789 -5.59 -10.05 -30.75
C LYS A 789 -5.38 -11.24 -29.83
N ALA A 790 -5.56 -12.44 -30.37
CA ALA A 790 -5.17 -13.65 -29.68
C ALA A 790 -3.69 -13.90 -29.97
N ALA A 791 -2.87 -14.01 -28.92
CA ALA A 791 -1.46 -14.38 -29.03
C ALA A 791 -0.97 -14.96 -27.71
N ASP A 792 -0.12 -15.98 -27.78
CA ASP A 792 0.48 -16.59 -26.60
C ASP A 792 1.85 -15.94 -26.32
N VAL A 793 1.98 -15.28 -25.18
CA VAL A 793 3.22 -14.59 -24.78
C VAL A 793 4.41 -15.57 -24.69
N THR A 794 4.14 -16.84 -24.40
CA THR A 794 5.16 -17.89 -24.29
C THR A 794 5.75 -18.30 -25.65
N LYS A 795 5.14 -17.86 -26.76
CA LYS A 795 5.60 -18.17 -28.12
C LYS A 795 6.23 -16.94 -28.77
N ARG A 796 7.55 -16.99 -28.99
CA ARG A 796 8.29 -15.93 -29.70
C ARG A 796 7.66 -15.53 -31.03
N GLN A 797 7.22 -16.50 -31.83
CA GLN A 797 6.63 -16.23 -33.14
C GLN A 797 5.32 -15.43 -33.04
N ASP A 798 4.48 -15.71 -32.04
CA ASP A 798 3.22 -14.99 -31.82
C ASP A 798 3.49 -13.53 -31.46
N MET A 799 4.45 -13.27 -30.56
CA MET A 799 4.84 -11.91 -30.18
C MET A 799 5.52 -11.16 -31.34
N THR A 800 6.34 -11.84 -32.14
CA THR A 800 6.96 -11.27 -33.35
C THR A 800 5.90 -10.87 -34.38
N ASN A 801 4.94 -11.76 -34.64
CA ASN A 801 3.82 -11.49 -35.54
C ASN A 801 2.97 -10.30 -35.04
N LEU A 802 2.71 -10.25 -33.73
CA LEU A 802 2.00 -9.13 -33.11
C LEU A 802 2.77 -7.82 -33.29
N ARG A 803 4.07 -7.79 -32.97
CA ARG A 803 4.92 -6.59 -33.16
C ARG A 803 4.92 -6.14 -34.62
N ASN A 804 5.13 -7.04 -35.57
CA ASN A 804 5.12 -6.71 -36.99
C ASN A 804 3.77 -6.15 -37.45
N HIS A 805 2.66 -6.72 -36.96
CA HIS A 805 1.33 -6.21 -37.24
C HIS A 805 1.14 -4.79 -36.73
N ILE A 806 1.58 -4.51 -35.50
CA ILE A 806 1.51 -3.16 -34.90
C ILE A 806 2.32 -2.17 -35.74
N LEU A 807 3.57 -2.48 -36.04
CA LEU A 807 4.45 -1.60 -36.82
C LEU A 807 3.92 -1.33 -38.24
N SER A 808 3.10 -2.24 -38.79
CA SER A 808 2.47 -2.07 -40.11
C SER A 808 1.12 -1.34 -40.10
N THR A 809 0.44 -1.25 -38.95
CA THR A 809 -0.95 -0.75 -38.88
C THR A 809 -1.18 0.38 -37.88
N MET A 810 -0.24 0.65 -36.98
CA MET A 810 -0.38 1.61 -35.88
C MET A 810 0.92 2.40 -35.69
N PRO A 811 0.91 3.50 -34.90
CA PRO A 811 2.13 4.23 -34.57
C PRO A 811 3.16 3.38 -33.78
N PRO A 812 4.40 3.87 -33.64
CA PRO A 812 5.47 3.17 -32.93
C PRO A 812 5.07 2.71 -31.53
N ILE A 813 5.67 1.61 -31.07
CA ILE A 813 5.35 1.04 -29.77
C ILE A 813 5.96 1.91 -28.68
N GLY A 814 5.11 2.42 -27.79
CA GLY A 814 5.50 3.26 -26.65
C GLY A 814 5.62 2.49 -25.36
N GLY A 815 4.93 1.38 -25.17
CA GLY A 815 5.12 0.59 -23.97
C GLY A 815 4.49 -0.78 -24.03
N ALA A 816 5.02 -1.69 -23.22
CA ALA A 816 4.54 -3.05 -23.09
C ALA A 816 4.35 -3.39 -21.62
N ALA A 817 3.22 -4.02 -21.28
CA ALA A 817 2.89 -4.44 -19.93
C ALA A 817 2.49 -5.93 -19.89
N ASN A 818 3.23 -6.75 -19.15
CA ASN A 818 2.92 -8.17 -18.99
C ASN A 818 2.13 -8.42 -17.69
N GLY A 819 0.84 -8.71 -17.84
CA GLY A 819 -0.04 -9.20 -16.79
C GLY A 819 -0.50 -10.65 -17.02
N ALA A 820 0.19 -11.41 -17.87
CA ALA A 820 -0.11 -12.82 -18.06
C ALA A 820 0.18 -13.59 -16.76
N MET A 821 -0.80 -14.36 -16.30
CA MET A 821 -0.69 -15.13 -15.06
C MET A 821 -1.35 -16.50 -15.19
N LEU A 822 -0.75 -17.45 -14.49
CA LEU A 822 -1.34 -18.71 -14.08
C LEU A 822 -0.95 -18.92 -12.62
N GLN A 823 -1.87 -19.45 -11.82
CA GLN A 823 -1.63 -19.73 -10.41
C GLN A 823 -2.17 -21.11 -10.08
N SER A 824 -1.38 -21.88 -9.33
CA SER A 824 -1.76 -23.20 -8.81
C SER A 824 -1.21 -23.32 -7.40
N ASN A 825 -2.11 -23.24 -6.41
CA ASN A 825 -1.72 -23.30 -5.00
C ASN A 825 -1.63 -24.75 -4.52
N CYS A 826 -0.46 -25.15 -4.02
CA CYS A 826 -0.24 -26.44 -3.37
C CYS A 826 0.97 -26.34 -2.43
N PHE A 827 1.03 -27.21 -1.41
CA PHE A 827 2.26 -27.31 -0.61
C PHE A 827 3.45 -27.64 -1.52
N PHE A 828 4.63 -27.14 -1.16
CA PHE A 828 5.84 -27.48 -1.92
C PHE A 828 6.08 -28.99 -1.99
N ALA A 829 5.76 -29.73 -0.92
CA ALA A 829 5.91 -31.19 -0.85
C ALA A 829 5.00 -31.97 -1.82
N ASP A 830 3.90 -31.35 -2.29
CA ASP A 830 2.97 -31.92 -3.26
C ASP A 830 3.16 -31.34 -4.67
N LEU A 831 4.08 -30.37 -4.82
CA LEU A 831 4.32 -29.70 -6.09
C LEU A 831 4.96 -30.68 -7.08
N THR A 832 4.41 -30.75 -8.29
CA THR A 832 4.98 -31.56 -9.37
C THR A 832 5.80 -30.70 -10.33
N TYR A 833 6.73 -31.34 -11.04
CA TYR A 833 7.50 -30.68 -12.10
C TYR A 833 6.59 -30.03 -13.14
N ASP A 834 5.54 -30.73 -13.58
CA ASP A 834 4.63 -30.25 -14.61
C ASP A 834 3.84 -29.03 -14.14
N THR A 835 3.31 -29.06 -12.91
CA THR A 835 2.63 -27.91 -12.30
C THR A 835 3.55 -26.70 -12.16
N LEU A 836 4.79 -26.90 -11.70
CA LEU A 836 5.78 -25.83 -11.59
C LEU A 836 6.05 -25.20 -12.96
N GLN A 837 6.38 -26.01 -13.96
CA GLN A 837 6.64 -25.55 -15.33
C GLN A 837 5.46 -24.79 -15.93
N GLU A 838 4.23 -25.26 -15.74
CA GLU A 838 3.04 -24.57 -16.24
C GLU A 838 2.86 -23.18 -15.62
N VAL A 839 3.10 -23.04 -14.32
CA VAL A 839 2.96 -21.76 -13.60
C VAL A 839 4.07 -20.77 -13.95
N LEU A 840 5.30 -21.25 -14.18
CA LEU A 840 6.43 -20.38 -14.58
C LEU A 840 6.21 -19.76 -15.96
N LYS A 841 5.74 -20.55 -16.94
CA LYS A 841 5.65 -20.17 -18.38
C LYS A 841 5.17 -18.73 -18.66
N PRO A 842 4.01 -18.26 -18.17
CA PRO A 842 3.49 -16.95 -18.58
C PRO A 842 4.34 -15.76 -18.10
N LYS A 843 5.05 -15.92 -16.97
CA LYS A 843 5.83 -14.85 -16.33
C LYS A 843 7.32 -14.97 -16.59
N VAL A 844 7.85 -16.20 -16.66
CA VAL A 844 9.26 -16.47 -16.97
C VAL A 844 9.48 -16.41 -18.48
N ASP A 845 9.08 -17.45 -19.21
CA ASP A 845 9.26 -17.53 -20.67
C ASP A 845 8.58 -16.36 -21.38
N GLY A 846 7.38 -15.99 -20.93
CA GLY A 846 6.64 -14.86 -21.49
C GLY A 846 7.41 -13.54 -21.37
N SER A 847 8.00 -13.24 -20.21
CA SER A 847 8.73 -11.99 -20.04
C SER A 847 10.09 -12.00 -20.75
N LEU A 848 10.74 -13.16 -20.88
CA LEU A 848 11.95 -13.33 -21.70
C LEU A 848 11.66 -13.05 -23.18
N VAL A 849 10.58 -13.63 -23.71
CA VAL A 849 10.13 -13.36 -25.09
C VAL A 849 9.83 -11.87 -25.28
N LEU A 850 9.16 -11.23 -24.32
CA LEU A 850 8.85 -9.81 -24.41
C LEU A 850 10.10 -8.93 -24.36
N ASP A 851 11.05 -9.24 -23.47
CA ASP A 851 12.31 -8.48 -23.37
C ASP A 851 13.07 -8.44 -24.69
N GLU A 852 13.13 -9.59 -25.37
CA GLU A 852 13.78 -9.74 -26.66
C GLU A 852 13.00 -9.07 -27.80
N VAL A 853 11.70 -9.35 -27.92
CA VAL A 853 10.87 -8.85 -29.03
C VAL A 853 10.67 -7.34 -28.93
N PHE A 854 10.56 -6.80 -27.71
CA PHE A 854 10.36 -5.38 -27.44
C PHE A 854 11.63 -4.75 -26.84
N CYS A 855 12.75 -4.85 -27.57
CA CYS A 855 14.04 -4.25 -27.20
C CYS A 855 14.22 -2.79 -27.66
N ASP A 856 13.19 -2.18 -28.25
CA ASP A 856 13.19 -0.77 -28.70
C ASP A 856 13.20 0.23 -27.52
N ASP A 857 13.44 1.51 -27.80
CA ASP A 857 13.31 2.61 -26.82
C ASP A 857 11.83 2.86 -26.48
N LEU A 858 11.34 2.13 -25.49
CA LEU A 858 9.99 2.25 -24.95
C LEU A 858 9.89 3.40 -23.94
N ASP A 859 8.72 3.99 -23.77
CA ASP A 859 8.38 4.83 -22.61
C ASP A 859 8.34 4.00 -21.32
N PHE A 860 7.82 2.77 -21.39
CA PHE A 860 7.85 1.84 -20.27
C PHE A 860 7.84 0.37 -20.71
N PHE A 861 8.46 -0.47 -19.90
CA PHE A 861 8.33 -1.94 -19.93
C PHE A 861 7.94 -2.38 -18.53
N LEU A 862 6.74 -2.93 -18.36
CA LEU A 862 6.14 -3.11 -17.05
C LEU A 862 5.74 -4.56 -16.81
N LEU A 863 6.23 -5.15 -15.73
CA LEU A 863 5.89 -6.52 -15.34
C LEU A 863 5.01 -6.51 -14.08
N PHE A 864 3.83 -7.13 -14.15
CA PHE A 864 2.96 -7.30 -13.00
C PHE A 864 3.36 -8.55 -12.22
N SER A 865 4.07 -8.33 -11.11
CA SER A 865 4.41 -9.32 -10.09
C SER A 865 3.35 -9.31 -8.97
N SER A 866 3.61 -9.98 -7.85
CA SER A 866 2.76 -10.01 -6.67
C SER A 866 3.57 -9.79 -5.40
N ILE A 867 2.95 -9.17 -4.40
CA ILE A 867 3.51 -9.05 -3.04
C ILE A 867 3.90 -10.43 -2.45
N SER A 868 3.26 -11.51 -2.91
CA SER A 868 3.57 -12.89 -2.49
C SER A 868 5.06 -13.23 -2.64
N ALA A 869 5.70 -12.81 -3.74
CA ALA A 869 7.13 -13.07 -3.98
C ALA A 869 8.07 -12.31 -3.03
N VAL A 870 7.59 -11.24 -2.40
CA VAL A 870 8.35 -10.48 -1.42
C VAL A 870 8.24 -11.12 -0.05
N VAL A 871 7.04 -11.54 0.36
CA VAL A 871 6.81 -12.13 1.68
C VAL A 871 7.09 -13.63 1.75
N GLY A 872 7.05 -14.33 0.62
CA GLY A 872 7.01 -15.79 0.53
C GLY A 872 5.64 -16.33 0.96
N GLN A 873 4.67 -16.42 0.06
CA GLN A 873 3.33 -16.87 0.43
C GLN A 873 3.28 -18.41 0.53
N PRO A 874 2.78 -18.97 1.65
CA PRO A 874 2.53 -20.40 1.73
C PRO A 874 1.65 -20.89 0.57
N PHE A 875 1.98 -22.08 0.06
CA PHE A 875 1.33 -22.74 -1.07
C PHE A 875 1.64 -22.15 -2.46
N GLN A 876 2.54 -21.18 -2.56
CA GLN A 876 2.78 -20.41 -3.78
C GLN A 876 4.23 -20.43 -4.25
N ALA A 877 5.02 -21.43 -3.86
CA ALA A 877 6.45 -21.52 -4.24
C ALA A 877 6.70 -21.41 -5.76
N ASN A 878 5.84 -21.99 -6.59
CA ASN A 878 5.89 -21.85 -8.05
C ASN A 878 5.57 -20.42 -8.54
N TYR A 879 4.55 -19.79 -7.97
CA TYR A 879 4.10 -18.45 -8.34
C TYR A 879 5.08 -17.38 -7.87
N ASP A 880 5.63 -17.53 -6.66
CA ASP A 880 6.64 -16.64 -6.07
C ASP A 880 7.95 -16.73 -6.83
N ALA A 881 8.35 -17.93 -7.30
CA ALA A 881 9.47 -18.09 -8.21
C ALA A 881 9.26 -17.34 -9.53
N ALA A 882 8.08 -17.47 -10.14
CA ALA A 882 7.76 -16.80 -11.40
C ALA A 882 7.75 -15.27 -11.27
N ASN A 883 7.27 -14.77 -10.13
CA ASN A 883 7.17 -13.35 -9.80
C ASN A 883 8.54 -12.74 -9.49
N ASN A 884 9.35 -13.39 -8.65
CA ASN A 884 10.68 -12.87 -8.31
C ASN A 884 11.66 -12.97 -9.48
N PHE A 885 11.46 -13.92 -10.42
CA PHE A 885 12.16 -13.93 -11.70
C PHE A 885 11.98 -12.60 -12.47
N MET A 886 10.75 -12.08 -12.53
CA MET A 886 10.47 -10.82 -13.22
C MET A 886 11.18 -9.63 -12.56
N THR A 887 11.37 -9.65 -11.24
CA THR A 887 12.17 -8.64 -10.53
C THR A 887 13.62 -8.67 -11.02
N GLY A 888 14.24 -9.85 -11.09
CA GLY A 888 15.59 -10.00 -11.63
C GLY A 888 15.71 -9.60 -13.10
N LEU A 889 14.72 -9.97 -13.93
CA LEU A 889 14.70 -9.60 -15.35
C LEU A 889 14.63 -8.08 -15.54
N VAL A 890 13.85 -7.39 -14.72
CA VAL A 890 13.76 -5.92 -14.73
C VAL A 890 15.10 -5.30 -14.34
N SER A 891 15.77 -5.77 -13.30
CA SER A 891 17.13 -5.33 -12.94
C SER A 891 18.12 -5.54 -14.10
N GLN A 892 18.09 -6.71 -14.73
CA GLN A 892 18.97 -7.06 -15.85
C GLN A 892 18.69 -6.19 -17.09
N ARG A 893 17.42 -5.91 -17.39
CA ARG A 893 17.00 -5.00 -18.47
C ARG A 893 17.46 -3.57 -18.22
N ARG A 894 17.34 -3.09 -16.97
CA ARG A 894 17.79 -1.77 -16.53
C ARG A 894 19.31 -1.62 -16.62
N ALA A 895 20.06 -2.67 -16.31
CA ALA A 895 21.52 -2.70 -16.52
C ALA A 895 21.94 -2.54 -17.99
N ARG A 896 21.04 -2.85 -18.95
CA ARG A 896 21.22 -2.56 -20.39
C ARG A 896 20.74 -1.16 -20.80
N ASN A 897 20.44 -0.28 -19.83
CA ASN A 897 19.85 1.05 -20.02
C ASN A 897 18.49 1.04 -20.74
N LEU A 898 17.76 -0.08 -20.67
CA LEU A 898 16.42 -0.18 -21.21
C LEU A 898 15.38 0.11 -20.12
N PRO A 899 14.33 0.89 -20.43
CA PRO A 899 13.28 1.21 -19.47
C PRO A 899 12.59 -0.05 -18.98
N ALA A 900 12.45 -0.21 -17.66
CA ALA A 900 11.75 -1.33 -17.06
C ALA A 900 11.35 -1.10 -15.61
N SER A 901 10.19 -1.62 -15.19
CA SER A 901 9.74 -1.62 -13.80
C SER A 901 8.94 -2.88 -13.50
N VAL A 902 9.01 -3.37 -12.26
CA VAL A 902 8.18 -4.47 -11.76
C VAL A 902 7.29 -3.95 -10.62
N ILE A 903 6.04 -4.41 -10.61
CA ILE A 903 5.09 -4.10 -9.53
C ILE A 903 4.79 -5.38 -8.76
N ASN A 904 5.28 -5.49 -7.53
CA ASN A 904 4.81 -6.49 -6.56
C ASN A 904 3.47 -6.01 -6.00
N LEU A 905 2.41 -6.37 -6.72
CA LEU A 905 1.08 -5.84 -6.50
C LEU A 905 0.39 -6.51 -5.30
N GLY A 906 -0.18 -5.69 -4.42
CA GLY A 906 -1.09 -6.12 -3.37
C GLY A 906 -2.42 -6.65 -3.92
N PRO A 907 -3.28 -7.24 -3.08
CA PRO A 907 -4.54 -7.80 -3.53
C PRO A 907 -5.50 -6.72 -4.07
N ILE A 908 -5.86 -6.79 -5.35
CA ILE A 908 -6.80 -5.84 -5.96
C ILE A 908 -8.23 -6.26 -5.67
N ILE A 909 -9.05 -5.32 -5.18
CA ILE A 909 -10.49 -5.52 -4.97
C ILE A 909 -11.30 -4.72 -6.00
N GLY A 910 -12.48 -5.24 -6.34
CA GLY A 910 -13.35 -4.63 -7.36
C GLY A 910 -12.94 -4.91 -8.81
N LEU A 911 -11.77 -5.53 -9.05
CA LEU A 911 -11.23 -5.90 -10.37
C LEU A 911 -10.62 -7.30 -10.35
N GLY A 912 -10.71 -8.01 -11.47
CA GLY A 912 -9.82 -9.14 -11.77
C GLY A 912 -10.11 -10.40 -10.96
N PHE A 913 -9.06 -11.11 -10.54
CA PHE A 913 -9.15 -12.46 -9.99
C PHE A 913 -10.08 -12.56 -8.76
N ILE A 914 -9.92 -11.65 -7.79
CA ILE A 914 -10.72 -11.65 -6.55
C ILE A 914 -12.20 -11.38 -6.86
N GLN A 915 -12.49 -10.45 -7.78
CA GLN A 915 -13.86 -10.15 -8.20
C GLN A 915 -14.52 -11.34 -8.94
N ASN A 916 -13.75 -12.09 -9.73
CA ASN A 916 -14.27 -13.26 -10.42
C ASN A 916 -14.66 -14.37 -9.41
N ILE A 917 -13.92 -14.52 -8.30
CA ILE A 917 -14.29 -15.43 -7.20
C ILE A 917 -15.56 -14.93 -6.48
N ASP A 918 -15.72 -13.61 -6.32
CA ASP A 918 -16.93 -13.00 -5.71
C ASP A 918 -18.22 -13.37 -6.45
N SER A 919 -18.14 -13.40 -7.79
CA SER A 919 -19.27 -13.78 -8.65
C SER A 919 -19.75 -15.22 -8.42
N SER A 920 -18.94 -16.05 -7.74
CA SER A 920 -19.26 -17.42 -7.32
C SER A 920 -19.57 -17.58 -5.82
N GLY A 921 -19.64 -16.48 -5.06
CA GLY A 921 -19.96 -16.46 -3.63
C GLY A 921 -18.80 -16.69 -2.67
N GLY A 922 -17.55 -16.79 -3.15
CA GLY A 922 -16.36 -17.14 -2.36
C GLY A 922 -15.52 -15.96 -1.83
N SER A 923 -15.77 -14.73 -2.27
CA SER A 923 -14.89 -13.57 -1.98
C SER A 923 -14.79 -13.22 -0.51
N LYS A 924 -15.87 -13.40 0.26
CA LYS A 924 -15.91 -12.99 1.67
C LYS A 924 -14.87 -13.76 2.49
N ALA A 925 -14.71 -15.06 2.19
CA ALA A 925 -13.69 -15.89 2.80
C ALA A 925 -12.29 -15.42 2.39
N VAL A 926 -12.07 -15.21 1.08
CA VAL A 926 -10.77 -14.74 0.55
C VAL A 926 -10.37 -13.40 1.15
N ILE A 927 -11.24 -12.39 1.14
CA ILE A 927 -10.98 -11.07 1.72
C ILE A 927 -10.72 -11.17 3.22
N SER A 928 -11.48 -12.01 3.93
CA SER A 928 -11.24 -12.25 5.36
C SER A 928 -9.87 -12.89 5.62
N THR A 929 -9.45 -13.83 4.78
CA THR A 929 -8.11 -14.44 4.85
C THR A 929 -7.02 -13.40 4.57
N LEU A 930 -7.19 -12.58 3.52
CA LEU A 930 -6.21 -11.54 3.17
C LEU A 930 -6.06 -10.49 4.28
N LYS A 931 -7.18 -10.02 4.85
CA LYS A 931 -7.15 -9.12 6.01
C LYS A 931 -6.50 -9.79 7.23
N GLY A 932 -6.79 -11.08 7.48
CA GLY A 932 -6.12 -11.86 8.53
C GLY A 932 -4.63 -12.10 8.30
N LEU A 933 -4.14 -11.83 7.09
CA LEU A 933 -2.72 -11.84 6.74
C LEU A 933 -2.08 -10.44 6.75
N ASP A 934 -2.80 -9.42 7.23
CA ASP A 934 -2.42 -7.99 7.19
C ASP A 934 -2.05 -7.51 5.78
N TYR A 935 -2.71 -8.04 4.74
CA TYR A 935 -2.62 -7.49 3.40
C TYR A 935 -3.56 -6.29 3.22
N MET A 936 -2.97 -5.18 2.81
CA MET A 936 -3.69 -3.97 2.44
C MET A 936 -4.28 -4.12 1.04
N LEU A 937 -5.60 -3.96 0.94
CA LEU A 937 -6.32 -4.05 -0.34
C LEU A 937 -6.02 -2.84 -1.22
N VAL A 938 -5.91 -3.09 -2.52
CA VAL A 938 -5.64 -2.09 -3.56
C VAL A 938 -6.92 -1.79 -4.34
N SER A 939 -7.32 -0.52 -4.38
CA SER A 939 -8.48 -0.08 -5.17
C SER A 939 -8.15 0.11 -6.66
N GLU A 940 -9.17 0.23 -7.49
CA GLU A 940 -9.01 0.53 -8.92
C GLU A 940 -8.29 1.87 -9.17
N ARG A 941 -8.55 2.90 -8.34
CA ARG A 941 -7.84 4.19 -8.42
C ARG A 941 -6.38 4.08 -8.02
N GLU A 942 -6.12 3.31 -6.97
CA GLU A 942 -4.76 3.07 -6.49
C GLU A 942 -3.95 2.26 -7.50
N LEU A 943 -4.57 1.32 -8.22
CA LEU A 943 -3.92 0.65 -9.35
C LEU A 943 -3.41 1.65 -10.39
N HIS A 944 -4.22 2.64 -10.79
CA HIS A 944 -3.77 3.67 -11.75
C HIS A 944 -2.63 4.52 -11.19
N HIS A 945 -2.68 4.86 -9.90
CA HIS A 945 -1.57 5.56 -9.24
C HIS A 945 -0.29 4.70 -9.21
N ILE A 946 -0.40 3.40 -8.91
CA ILE A 946 0.74 2.47 -8.92
C ILE A 946 1.34 2.37 -10.32
N LEU A 947 0.52 2.36 -11.36
CA LEU A 947 0.98 2.34 -12.75
C LEU A 947 1.70 3.62 -13.13
N ALA A 948 1.18 4.77 -12.71
CA ALA A 948 1.83 6.06 -12.93
C ALA A 948 3.22 6.09 -12.27
N GLU A 949 3.33 5.63 -11.02
CA GLU A 949 4.61 5.48 -10.32
C GLU A 949 5.56 4.53 -11.07
N ALA A 950 5.07 3.37 -11.50
CA ALA A 950 5.86 2.36 -12.22
C ALA A 950 6.43 2.90 -13.54
N ILE A 951 5.61 3.60 -14.33
CA ILE A 951 6.02 4.20 -15.60
C ILE A 951 7.12 5.25 -15.37
N LEU A 952 6.96 6.13 -14.38
CA LEU A 952 7.93 7.18 -14.09
C LEU A 952 9.29 6.62 -13.63
N ILE A 953 9.29 5.55 -12.83
CA ILE A 953 10.54 5.00 -12.30
C ILE A 953 11.26 4.13 -13.31
N GLY A 954 10.55 3.63 -14.33
CA GLY A 954 11.13 2.75 -15.34
C GLY A 954 12.33 3.35 -16.05
N LYS A 955 12.44 4.70 -16.08
CA LYS A 955 13.56 5.47 -16.66
C LYS A 955 14.42 6.24 -15.65
N SER A 956 14.12 6.22 -14.35
CA SER A 956 14.89 6.98 -13.34
C SER A 956 16.13 6.19 -12.90
N ASP A 957 16.91 6.65 -11.92
CA ASP A 957 17.97 5.83 -11.27
C ASP A 957 17.46 5.12 -9.99
N GLU A 958 16.17 5.29 -9.66
CA GLU A 958 15.58 4.63 -8.49
C GLU A 958 15.47 3.11 -8.69
N THR A 959 15.31 2.37 -7.60
CA THR A 959 15.05 0.92 -7.65
C THR A 959 13.82 0.65 -8.52
N PRO A 960 13.91 -0.24 -9.53
CA PRO A 960 12.83 -0.46 -10.50
C PRO A 960 11.69 -1.34 -9.95
N GLU A 961 11.78 -1.75 -8.68
CA GLU A 961 10.82 -2.57 -7.96
C GLU A 961 9.88 -1.72 -7.11
N ILE A 962 8.57 -1.82 -7.35
CA ILE A 962 7.53 -1.21 -6.51
C ILE A 962 6.85 -2.30 -5.70
N ILE A 963 6.82 -2.14 -4.37
CA ILE A 963 6.16 -3.07 -3.45
C ILE A 963 4.92 -2.41 -2.88
N THR A 964 3.79 -3.10 -2.89
CA THR A 964 2.52 -2.56 -2.38
C THR A 964 1.73 -3.58 -1.57
N GLY A 965 0.89 -3.10 -0.66
CA GLY A 965 -0.21 -3.91 -0.13
C GLY A 965 0.10 -4.67 1.17
N LEU A 966 1.02 -4.18 2.00
CA LEU A 966 1.20 -4.65 3.39
C LEU A 966 0.74 -3.58 4.37
N GLU A 967 0.09 -4.00 5.46
CA GLU A 967 -0.44 -3.13 6.51
C GLU A 967 0.43 -3.18 7.78
N THR A 968 0.36 -2.13 8.60
CA THR A 968 0.91 -2.15 9.97
C THR A 968 -0.04 -2.91 10.89
N VAL A 969 0.51 -3.67 11.83
CA VAL A 969 -0.21 -4.58 12.74
C VAL A 969 -1.53 -4.01 13.27
N SER A 970 -2.63 -4.73 13.04
CA SER A 970 -3.96 -4.36 13.55
C SER A 970 -4.55 -5.36 14.56
N GLY A 971 -3.95 -6.55 14.74
CA GLY A 971 -4.57 -7.67 15.47
C GLY A 971 -3.67 -8.44 16.46
N ASN A 972 -4.31 -9.28 17.28
CA ASN A 972 -3.67 -10.11 18.32
C ASN A 972 -2.96 -11.38 17.79
N SER A 973 -3.11 -11.73 16.52
CA SER A 973 -2.51 -12.93 15.90
C SER A 973 -1.68 -12.53 14.69
N PRO A 974 -0.34 -12.42 14.83
CA PRO A 974 0.51 -11.93 13.76
C PRO A 974 0.56 -12.93 12.58
N PRO A 975 0.52 -12.46 11.32
CA PRO A 975 0.68 -13.31 10.15
C PRO A 975 2.08 -13.90 10.03
N PHE A 976 2.22 -14.91 9.16
CA PHE A 976 3.46 -15.69 9.03
C PHE A 976 4.69 -14.83 8.71
N TRP A 977 4.52 -13.77 7.91
CA TRP A 977 5.62 -12.91 7.45
C TRP A 977 6.19 -12.02 8.56
N HIS A 978 5.48 -11.83 9.68
CA HIS A 978 5.99 -11.07 10.83
C HIS A 978 7.24 -11.71 11.46
N LYS A 979 7.42 -13.02 11.29
CA LYS A 979 8.59 -13.73 11.79
C LYS A 979 9.84 -13.46 10.95
N SER A 980 9.68 -12.94 9.73
CA SER A 980 10.81 -12.63 8.86
C SER A 980 11.43 -11.29 9.25
N LEU A 981 12.74 -11.30 9.45
CA LEU A 981 13.52 -10.10 9.76
C LEU A 981 13.47 -9.05 8.65
N LEU A 982 13.13 -9.47 7.42
CA LEU A 982 12.94 -8.58 6.28
C LEU A 982 11.90 -7.47 6.58
N PHE A 983 10.87 -7.77 7.37
CA PHE A 983 9.77 -6.86 7.70
C PHE A 983 9.83 -6.30 9.13
N SER A 984 10.91 -6.56 9.88
CA SER A 984 11.03 -6.23 11.31
C SER A 984 10.79 -4.75 11.67
N HIS A 985 10.91 -3.83 10.71
CA HIS A 985 10.76 -2.38 10.90
C HIS A 985 9.38 -1.81 10.62
N ILE A 986 8.47 -2.61 10.05
CA ILE A 986 7.08 -2.21 9.78
C ILE A 986 6.08 -2.84 10.77
N ILE A 987 6.60 -3.54 11.82
CA ILE A 987 5.86 -4.34 12.81
C ILE A 987 5.88 -3.69 14.20
#